data_AF-A0A8T6MGH6-F1
#
_entry.id   AF-A0A8T6MGH6-F1
#
_cell.length_a   1.000
_cell.length_b   1.000
_cell.length_c   1.000
_cell.angle_alpha   90.00
_cell.angle_beta   90.00
_cell.angle_gamma   90.00
#
_symmetry.space_group_name_H-M   'P 1'
#
loop_
_entity.id
_entity.type
_entity.pdbx_description
1 polymer ?
#
loop_
_entity_poly.entity_id
_entity_poly.type
_entity_poly.pdbx_seq_one_letter_code
_entity_poly.pdbx_strand_id
1 'polypeptide(L)'
;MQITKRDGSKQELDLNKIHAVLTWACEGRNDDALHPIKGVSISQIEMNAQLHFYDGMPTKQIHETLIKAASELISEDFPNYDQVAARLVWFSVRKEAFRNNLPPHLSKIIHTNVENGVYAKDILTIYSEEELDEINAMIDHRRDDLFKYAGAEQMRKKYLVQNRKTKKVFESFQLPYIMVAAILFSSYPKNTRLKYVKKYYDLISQHYISLPTPIMAGLRTSVKQFSSCTLIESGDSLKSINAAAAAIVDYASRKAGIGLNIGQIRAEGQKVRGGDAVTTGVVPFAKYFNGALKSCSQGAVRGASATFNYPIWHLEFERLIELKNNKGTEETRLRTVDYCIHLNRLFYELLVKKGEITFFSPEEVPELYKAFYSSNYKEFEKLYKQYEKDPKITKKKLPAVEVFQKILQERFETGRIYIMNADHVNTHSSFYESIKMTNLCLTGDTRIVTNKGIRTLTDLYSSQEEFNVSSDVRAIENQEIILKYGNRSEQRYSNKIAQFGTDNFRSSKVFMTNPNAAVFEVKTASGYSIKGTSDHKVMTGDGWKTIGELSPDDSLYIQSGEGLFAEKYVFEKFEYVSSNNKWNKYYAVNKFNVPTESDEELGELIGWLVGDGFIDTTKDHTYFVFGNKDYDLIPKVKSYINKILPTATISFNEFENSKQMYVQDRRLGLWLKSIGVSNKKSHEKIVPGFIWKSDKKTVAGFLRGLFSADGTVLASNKDNFSLALNSTSKKMLDEVTILLSNFGIRTSIYLRKEEGFELLPNSKRVKELYPTKEMFGLHIGKNNRDIFKNEIGFNLLYKNEKVTNLSLMRNEKTRSGFYPERYQDRIISVNFIEFAPVYDITVEESHSFIANGLVVHNCTEITLPTAPVTYAGDTQYAEEDGLIALCTLSAINWGKFIPFGDLDEESSIPQRQEVRLKDACDMAVRGLDALLDYQEYPVEAARRHSMRYRPLGIGIIGFGHWLAKGKLYWGEDNTLVEVETMMEKMAYYLTESSINLAEEFGGLTTKTKYHDGIFPIDTSMFKAKTKMDWNLLKAKAKKFGIRNATLMALMPSETSSQLSNETNGIEPPRDMVSIKGSKEGVLPQIVPEYTKLAAFYQTLWQVESRDYLKTIAILQKYIDQAISVNTSYDPGKGEIKMSKLIEDLLFAYKLGHKTLYYSNTRDGSGESDDSCDTGACKI
;
A
#
# COMPACT_ATOMS: atom_id res chain seq x y z
N MET A 1 38.78 7.02 -17.99
CA MET A 1 37.97 6.53 -16.84
C MET A 1 37.77 5.04 -17.03
N GLN A 2 37.96 4.22 -16.00
CA GLN A 2 37.72 2.78 -16.06
C GLN A 2 36.25 2.44 -15.71
N ILE A 3 35.73 1.35 -16.26
CA ILE A 3 34.38 0.83 -16.03
C ILE A 3 34.42 -0.68 -15.79
N THR A 4 33.51 -1.17 -14.94
CA THR A 4 33.44 -2.60 -14.58
C THR A 4 32.37 -3.32 -15.42
N LYS A 5 32.76 -4.34 -16.18
CA LYS A 5 31.86 -5.15 -17.01
C LYS A 5 30.98 -6.08 -16.15
N ARG A 6 29.90 -6.61 -16.75
CA ARG A 6 28.98 -7.58 -16.09
C ARG A 6 29.63 -8.95 -15.78
N ASP A 7 30.87 -9.19 -16.25
CA ASP A 7 31.71 -10.35 -15.94
C ASP A 7 32.82 -10.04 -14.91
N GLY A 8 32.94 -8.79 -14.45
CA GLY A 8 33.97 -8.33 -13.51
C GLY A 8 35.25 -7.81 -14.15
N SER A 9 35.42 -7.92 -15.47
CA SER A 9 36.57 -7.32 -16.18
C SER A 9 36.52 -5.78 -16.17
N LYS A 10 37.69 -5.14 -16.28
CA LYS A 10 37.81 -3.68 -16.42
C LYS A 10 38.12 -3.30 -17.87
N GLN A 11 37.52 -2.21 -18.34
CA GLN A 11 37.86 -1.55 -19.60
C GLN A 11 37.78 -0.03 -19.41
N GLU A 12 38.43 0.74 -20.26
CA GLU A 12 38.15 2.18 -20.38
C GLU A 12 36.69 2.45 -20.81
N LEU A 13 36.14 3.57 -20.34
CA LEU A 13 34.88 4.16 -20.77
C LEU A 13 34.97 4.57 -22.25
N ASP A 14 34.03 4.06 -23.04
CA ASP A 14 33.87 4.44 -24.44
C ASP A 14 32.58 5.26 -24.57
N LEU A 15 32.73 6.59 -24.71
CA LEU A 15 31.60 7.50 -24.86
C LEU A 15 30.85 7.28 -26.19
N ASN A 16 31.52 6.84 -27.26
CA ASN A 16 30.87 6.54 -28.54
C ASN A 16 29.89 5.36 -28.40
N LYS A 17 30.15 4.42 -27.49
CA LYS A 17 29.21 3.34 -27.14
C LYS A 17 28.01 3.81 -26.30
N ILE A 18 28.12 4.93 -25.58
CA ILE A 18 26.98 5.55 -24.88
C ILE A 18 26.16 6.34 -25.89
N HIS A 19 26.82 7.20 -26.68
CA HIS A 19 26.21 7.97 -27.75
C HIS A 19 25.42 7.06 -28.69
N ALA A 20 26.03 6.00 -29.25
CA ALA A 20 25.35 5.07 -30.16
C ALA A 20 24.17 4.30 -29.55
N VAL A 21 24.06 4.19 -28.21
CA VAL A 21 22.89 3.64 -27.53
C VAL A 21 21.79 4.71 -27.36
N LEU A 22 22.16 5.96 -27.11
CA LEU A 22 21.19 7.07 -27.06
C LEU A 22 20.69 7.48 -28.45
N THR A 23 21.54 7.44 -29.48
CA THR A 23 21.15 7.54 -30.90
C THR A 23 20.15 6.45 -31.24
N TRP A 24 20.44 5.18 -30.89
CA TRP A 24 19.49 4.08 -31.07
C TRP A 24 18.16 4.30 -30.31
N ALA A 25 18.21 4.81 -29.07
CA ALA A 25 16.99 5.06 -28.29
C ALA A 25 16.16 6.22 -28.86
N CYS A 26 16.79 7.30 -29.33
CA CYS A 26 16.10 8.50 -29.83
C CYS A 26 15.71 8.37 -31.31
N GLU A 27 16.64 8.01 -32.17
CA GLU A 27 16.47 7.96 -33.63
C GLU A 27 15.97 6.61 -34.14
N GLY A 28 16.09 5.54 -33.33
CA GLY A 28 15.77 4.19 -33.75
C GLY A 28 16.77 3.64 -34.77
N ARG A 29 16.38 2.56 -35.45
CA ARG A 29 17.10 1.97 -36.59
C ARG A 29 16.17 1.15 -37.47
N ASN A 30 16.52 1.03 -38.74
CA ASN A 30 15.75 0.29 -39.75
C ASN A 30 15.78 -1.24 -39.57
N ASP A 31 16.79 -1.79 -38.91
CA ASP A 31 16.93 -3.24 -38.63
C ASP A 31 16.02 -3.68 -37.46
N ASP A 32 15.94 -2.89 -36.39
CA ASP A 32 14.96 -3.08 -35.31
C ASP A 32 13.53 -2.59 -35.67
N ALA A 33 13.36 -1.94 -36.83
CA ALA A 33 12.15 -1.24 -37.27
C ALA A 33 11.63 -0.17 -36.29
N LEU A 34 12.53 0.45 -35.52
CA LEU A 34 12.22 1.51 -34.57
C LEU A 34 12.22 2.88 -35.27
N HIS A 35 11.16 3.67 -35.08
CA HIS A 35 11.06 5.02 -35.63
C HIS A 35 11.76 6.08 -34.76
N PRO A 36 12.23 7.20 -35.37
CA PRO A 36 12.73 8.36 -34.64
C PRO A 36 11.65 9.02 -33.78
N ILE A 37 12.00 9.34 -32.55
CA ILE A 37 11.18 10.09 -31.59
C ILE A 37 11.43 11.59 -31.83
N LYS A 38 10.37 12.39 -31.87
CA LYS A 38 10.44 13.86 -32.08
C LYS A 38 10.39 14.61 -30.76
N GLY A 39 11.08 15.75 -30.68
CA GLY A 39 11.07 16.62 -29.50
C GLY A 39 11.94 16.11 -28.35
N VAL A 40 12.96 15.30 -28.64
CA VAL A 40 13.93 14.78 -27.66
C VAL A 40 15.36 15.11 -28.11
N SER A 41 16.26 15.27 -27.16
CA SER A 41 17.67 15.63 -27.38
C SER A 41 18.62 14.60 -26.76
N ILE A 42 19.46 13.99 -27.61
CA ILE A 42 20.53 13.07 -27.19
C ILE A 42 21.52 13.80 -26.27
N SER A 43 21.98 15.00 -26.67
CA SER A 43 22.97 15.75 -25.90
C SER A 43 22.45 16.18 -24.52
N GLN A 44 21.15 16.43 -24.36
CA GLN A 44 20.57 16.72 -23.05
C GLN A 44 20.62 15.49 -22.13
N ILE A 45 20.28 14.30 -22.65
CA ILE A 45 20.41 13.05 -21.88
C ILE A 45 21.89 12.79 -21.54
N GLU A 46 22.81 13.01 -22.49
CA GLU A 46 24.25 12.85 -22.24
C GLU A 46 24.78 13.81 -21.17
N MET A 47 24.42 15.09 -21.23
CA MET A 47 24.81 16.07 -20.21
C MET A 47 24.25 15.69 -18.84
N ASN A 48 22.96 15.34 -18.75
CA ASN A 48 22.33 14.89 -17.51
C ASN A 48 23.01 13.63 -16.94
N ALA A 49 23.32 12.62 -17.77
CA ALA A 49 23.95 11.38 -17.31
C ALA A 49 25.44 11.52 -16.95
N GLN A 50 26.19 12.37 -17.67
CA GLN A 50 27.63 12.56 -17.41
C GLN A 50 27.92 13.12 -16.01
N LEU A 51 27.01 13.93 -15.46
CA LEU A 51 27.07 14.45 -14.08
C LEU A 51 27.07 13.36 -12.99
N HIS A 52 26.81 12.10 -13.36
CA HIS A 52 26.68 10.98 -12.42
C HIS A 52 27.70 9.85 -12.65
N PHE A 53 28.58 9.96 -13.66
CA PHE A 53 29.60 8.93 -13.95
C PHE A 53 30.83 9.05 -13.02
N TYR A 54 31.38 7.91 -12.61
CA TYR A 54 32.56 7.84 -11.73
C TYR A 54 33.48 6.66 -12.06
N ASP A 55 34.74 6.72 -11.63
CA ASP A 55 35.73 5.70 -11.99
C ASP A 55 35.46 4.34 -11.33
N GLY A 56 35.55 3.28 -12.13
CA GLY A 56 35.19 1.92 -11.76
C GLY A 56 33.69 1.60 -11.91
N MET A 57 32.83 2.54 -12.29
CA MET A 57 31.37 2.36 -12.32
C MET A 57 30.96 1.06 -13.05
N PRO A 58 30.06 0.24 -12.47
CA PRO A 58 29.49 -0.93 -13.13
C PRO A 58 28.68 -0.59 -14.38
N THR A 59 28.89 -1.33 -15.46
CA THR A 59 28.15 -1.20 -16.73
C THR A 59 26.64 -1.46 -16.64
N LYS A 60 26.13 -2.01 -15.53
CA LYS A 60 24.68 -1.98 -15.24
C LYS A 60 24.26 -0.58 -14.79
N GLN A 61 24.98 0.02 -13.84
CA GLN A 61 24.69 1.33 -13.26
C GLN A 61 24.82 2.48 -14.27
N ILE A 62 25.74 2.40 -15.24
CA ILE A 62 25.77 3.33 -16.40
C ILE A 62 24.40 3.32 -17.10
N HIS A 63 23.79 2.15 -17.30
CA HIS A 63 22.53 2.03 -18.02
C HIS A 63 21.33 2.53 -17.20
N GLU A 64 21.30 2.24 -15.90
CA GLU A 64 20.29 2.83 -14.99
C GLU A 64 20.40 4.36 -14.92
N THR A 65 21.62 4.91 -15.02
CA THR A 65 21.87 6.37 -15.08
C THR A 65 21.29 6.98 -16.36
N LEU A 66 21.45 6.31 -17.51
CA LEU A 66 20.88 6.75 -18.79
C LEU A 66 19.34 6.68 -18.80
N ILE A 67 18.77 5.62 -18.22
CA ILE A 67 17.31 5.51 -18.00
C ILE A 67 16.81 6.71 -17.19
N LYS A 68 17.45 6.97 -16.05
CA LYS A 68 17.08 8.06 -15.14
C LYS A 68 17.17 9.44 -15.82
N ALA A 69 18.29 9.72 -16.48
CA ALA A 69 18.55 10.99 -17.17
C ALA A 69 17.56 11.27 -18.32
N ALA A 70 16.96 10.23 -18.90
CA ALA A 70 15.86 10.36 -19.86
C ALA A 70 14.50 10.53 -19.16
N SER A 71 14.23 9.84 -18.05
CA SER A 71 12.93 9.93 -17.36
C SER A 71 12.70 11.26 -16.64
N GLU A 72 13.74 11.92 -16.15
CA GLU A 72 13.66 13.25 -15.51
C GLU A 72 13.36 14.39 -16.51
N LEU A 73 13.30 14.11 -17.81
CA LEU A 73 12.93 15.06 -18.86
C LEU A 73 11.46 14.93 -19.30
N ILE A 74 10.70 13.97 -18.75
CA ILE A 74 9.28 13.76 -19.08
C ILE A 74 8.43 14.82 -18.37
N SER A 75 7.74 15.63 -19.16
CA SER A 75 6.94 16.79 -18.71
C SER A 75 5.83 17.07 -19.73
N GLU A 76 4.95 18.04 -19.46
CA GLU A 76 3.95 18.51 -20.43
C GLU A 76 4.59 19.13 -21.69
N ASP A 77 5.67 19.90 -21.53
CA ASP A 77 6.44 20.46 -22.65
C ASP A 77 7.20 19.37 -23.45
N PHE A 78 7.76 18.37 -22.76
CA PHE A 78 8.63 17.34 -23.35
C PHE A 78 8.15 15.89 -23.10
N PRO A 79 6.94 15.51 -23.52
CA PRO A 79 6.33 14.24 -23.11
C PRO A 79 6.94 13.01 -23.77
N ASN A 80 7.57 13.17 -24.94
CA ASN A 80 8.10 12.07 -25.74
C ASN A 80 9.36 11.39 -25.17
N TYR A 81 9.97 11.95 -24.12
CA TYR A 81 11.02 11.25 -23.38
C TYR A 81 10.52 9.95 -22.73
N ASP A 82 9.20 9.78 -22.59
CA ASP A 82 8.57 8.57 -22.05
C ASP A 82 8.86 7.29 -22.87
N GLN A 83 9.12 7.44 -24.17
CA GLN A 83 9.53 6.39 -25.10
C GLN A 83 11.05 6.15 -25.02
N VAL A 84 11.85 7.21 -24.93
CA VAL A 84 13.33 7.11 -24.85
C VAL A 84 13.73 6.36 -23.57
N ALA A 85 13.13 6.73 -22.43
CA ALA A 85 13.37 6.04 -21.17
C ALA A 85 12.89 4.58 -21.22
N ALA A 86 11.73 4.29 -21.83
CA ALA A 86 11.23 2.92 -21.99
C ALA A 86 12.17 2.03 -22.84
N ARG A 87 12.69 2.55 -23.97
CA ARG A 87 13.67 1.87 -24.84
C ARG A 87 14.92 1.44 -24.06
N LEU A 88 15.44 2.32 -23.22
CA LEU A 88 16.60 2.03 -22.36
C LEU A 88 16.27 0.98 -21.28
N VAL A 89 15.06 1.03 -20.68
CA VAL A 89 14.60 0.03 -19.70
C VAL A 89 14.57 -1.38 -20.30
N TRP A 90 13.88 -1.59 -21.43
CA TRP A 90 13.75 -2.94 -22.00
C TRP A 90 15.06 -3.47 -22.58
N PHE A 91 15.91 -2.60 -23.13
CA PHE A 91 17.28 -2.96 -23.53
C PHE A 91 18.12 -3.46 -22.34
N SER A 92 18.07 -2.77 -21.19
CA SER A 92 18.78 -3.21 -19.97
C SER A 92 18.33 -4.61 -19.52
N VAL A 93 17.02 -4.87 -19.59
CA VAL A 93 16.37 -6.14 -19.23
C VAL A 93 16.81 -7.29 -20.14
N ARG A 94 16.74 -7.16 -21.47
CA ARG A 94 17.18 -8.22 -22.40
C ARG A 94 18.65 -8.57 -22.18
N LYS A 95 19.49 -7.55 -22.01
CA LYS A 95 20.92 -7.69 -21.72
C LYS A 95 21.20 -8.32 -20.34
N GLU A 96 20.25 -8.32 -19.42
CA GLU A 96 20.37 -8.98 -18.11
C GLU A 96 19.90 -10.44 -18.16
N ALA A 97 18.75 -10.71 -18.78
CA ALA A 97 18.23 -12.07 -18.92
C ALA A 97 19.13 -12.94 -19.83
N PHE A 98 19.62 -12.39 -20.94
CA PHE A 98 20.22 -13.18 -22.04
C PHE A 98 21.65 -12.81 -22.42
N ARG A 99 22.22 -11.73 -21.86
CA ARG A 99 23.50 -11.11 -22.27
C ARG A 99 23.57 -10.55 -23.70
N ASN A 100 22.57 -10.82 -24.54
CA ASN A 100 22.41 -10.28 -25.91
C ASN A 100 21.11 -9.44 -26.02
N ASN A 101 20.96 -8.63 -27.08
CA ASN A 101 19.75 -7.83 -27.33
C ASN A 101 18.63 -8.62 -28.04
N LEU A 102 18.98 -9.72 -28.70
CA LEU A 102 18.04 -10.70 -29.24
C LEU A 102 17.88 -11.85 -28.22
N PRO A 103 16.65 -12.16 -27.77
CA PRO A 103 16.38 -13.32 -26.92
C PRO A 103 16.71 -14.66 -27.62
N PRO A 104 17.11 -15.71 -26.86
CA PRO A 104 17.24 -17.07 -27.37
C PRO A 104 15.89 -17.67 -27.82
N HIS A 105 15.95 -18.80 -28.51
CA HIS A 105 14.76 -19.58 -28.89
C HIS A 105 13.90 -19.97 -27.67
N LEU A 106 12.56 -19.89 -27.81
CA LEU A 106 11.61 -20.06 -26.71
C LEU A 106 11.82 -21.37 -25.93
N SER A 107 11.93 -22.51 -26.62
CA SER A 107 12.20 -23.83 -26.00
C SER A 107 13.40 -23.78 -25.06
N LYS A 108 14.54 -23.22 -25.51
CA LYS A 108 15.76 -23.06 -24.71
C LYS A 108 15.54 -22.20 -23.46
N ILE A 109 14.70 -21.16 -23.54
CA ILE A 109 14.36 -20.33 -22.39
C ILE A 109 13.48 -21.11 -21.40
N ILE A 110 12.48 -21.85 -21.88
CA ILE A 110 11.62 -22.70 -21.04
C ILE A 110 12.46 -23.73 -20.30
N HIS A 111 13.28 -24.52 -21.00
CA HIS A 111 14.20 -25.48 -20.40
C HIS A 111 15.09 -24.84 -19.33
N THR A 112 15.78 -23.75 -19.67
CA THR A 112 16.63 -23.01 -18.73
C THR A 112 15.87 -22.56 -17.48
N ASN A 113 14.64 -22.05 -17.63
CA ASN A 113 13.86 -21.52 -16.51
C ASN A 113 13.17 -22.60 -15.67
N VAL A 114 12.92 -23.79 -16.23
CA VAL A 114 12.49 -24.99 -15.48
C VAL A 114 13.67 -25.59 -14.69
N GLU A 115 14.88 -25.63 -15.28
CA GLU A 115 16.12 -26.04 -14.58
C GLU A 115 16.46 -25.09 -13.42
N ASN A 116 16.29 -23.78 -13.61
CA ASN A 116 16.44 -22.79 -12.53
C ASN A 116 15.30 -22.85 -11.48
N GLY A 117 14.29 -23.70 -11.66
CA GLY A 117 13.16 -23.87 -10.73
C GLY A 117 12.22 -22.65 -10.65
N VAL A 118 12.22 -21.77 -11.65
CA VAL A 118 11.38 -20.56 -11.68
C VAL A 118 10.16 -20.68 -12.59
N TYR A 119 10.19 -21.59 -13.55
CA TYR A 119 9.02 -22.03 -14.33
C TYR A 119 8.50 -23.38 -13.82
N ALA A 120 7.21 -23.65 -14.03
CA ALA A 120 6.59 -24.94 -13.67
C ALA A 120 7.04 -26.08 -14.59
N LYS A 121 7.25 -27.29 -14.04
CA LYS A 121 7.86 -28.43 -14.76
C LYS A 121 6.96 -29.04 -15.82
N ASP A 122 5.64 -28.96 -15.63
CA ASP A 122 4.60 -29.46 -16.54
C ASP A 122 4.61 -28.73 -17.89
N ILE A 123 5.10 -27.48 -17.95
CA ILE A 123 5.23 -26.69 -19.17
C ILE A 123 6.00 -27.44 -20.28
N LEU A 124 7.02 -28.24 -19.92
CA LEU A 124 7.81 -29.07 -20.85
C LEU A 124 7.01 -30.19 -21.54
N THR A 125 5.74 -30.41 -21.17
CA THR A 125 4.88 -31.46 -21.73
C THR A 125 3.65 -30.93 -22.48
N ILE A 126 3.47 -29.61 -22.54
CA ILE A 126 2.28 -28.99 -23.15
C ILE A 126 2.35 -28.98 -24.68
N TYR A 127 3.53 -28.68 -25.24
CA TYR A 127 3.81 -28.51 -26.67
C TYR A 127 5.02 -29.36 -27.05
N SER A 128 5.08 -29.87 -28.29
CA SER A 128 6.32 -30.46 -28.83
C SER A 128 7.28 -29.38 -29.30
N GLU A 129 8.53 -29.73 -29.62
CA GLU A 129 9.53 -28.77 -30.10
C GLU A 129 9.08 -28.09 -31.41
N GLU A 130 8.39 -28.80 -32.31
CA GLU A 130 7.86 -28.21 -33.55
C GLU A 130 6.75 -27.18 -33.27
N GLU A 131 5.89 -27.44 -32.28
CA GLU A 131 4.90 -26.46 -31.82
C GLU A 131 5.57 -25.28 -31.10
N LEU A 132 6.72 -25.49 -30.43
CA LEU A 132 7.50 -24.41 -29.80
C LEU A 132 8.28 -23.57 -30.82
N ASP A 133 8.74 -24.15 -31.94
CA ASP A 133 9.29 -23.42 -33.09
C ASP A 133 8.21 -22.51 -33.71
N GLU A 134 7.00 -23.02 -33.93
CA GLU A 134 5.86 -22.22 -34.39
C GLU A 134 5.52 -21.10 -33.41
N ILE A 135 5.39 -21.39 -32.10
CA ILE A 135 5.09 -20.36 -31.08
C ILE A 135 6.21 -19.33 -31.00
N ASN A 136 7.48 -19.72 -31.13
CA ASN A 136 8.60 -18.78 -31.16
C ASN A 136 8.50 -17.84 -32.38
N ALA A 137 8.13 -18.35 -33.55
CA ALA A 137 7.93 -17.55 -34.76
C ALA A 137 6.75 -16.55 -34.65
N MET A 138 5.86 -16.70 -33.66
CA MET A 138 4.81 -15.71 -33.37
C MET A 138 5.32 -14.51 -32.56
N ILE A 139 6.46 -14.62 -31.86
CA ILE A 139 6.92 -13.60 -30.90
C ILE A 139 7.46 -12.37 -31.62
N ASP A 140 6.83 -11.23 -31.36
CA ASP A 140 7.16 -9.95 -31.99
C ASP A 140 7.86 -9.03 -30.98
N HIS A 141 9.18 -9.20 -30.86
CA HIS A 141 10.01 -8.42 -29.94
C HIS A 141 10.06 -6.91 -30.22
N ARG A 142 9.52 -6.42 -31.34
CA ARG A 142 9.38 -4.97 -31.57
C ARG A 142 8.31 -4.35 -30.68
N ARG A 143 7.37 -5.15 -30.15
CA ARG A 143 6.30 -4.70 -29.24
C ARG A 143 6.80 -4.26 -27.86
N ASP A 144 8.06 -4.48 -27.54
CA ASP A 144 8.69 -3.84 -26.37
C ASP A 144 8.68 -2.30 -26.50
N ASP A 145 8.60 -1.76 -27.72
CA ASP A 145 8.45 -0.31 -27.99
C ASP A 145 7.03 0.25 -27.78
N LEU A 146 6.04 -0.61 -27.49
CA LEU A 146 4.68 -0.17 -27.13
C LEU A 146 4.56 0.27 -25.66
N PHE A 147 5.63 0.12 -24.87
CA PHE A 147 5.69 0.54 -23.48
C PHE A 147 6.12 2.01 -23.36
N LYS A 148 5.48 2.74 -22.46
CA LYS A 148 6.00 4.01 -21.93
C LYS A 148 6.71 3.76 -20.59
N TYR A 149 7.52 4.71 -20.14
CA TYR A 149 8.45 4.54 -19.01
C TYR A 149 7.84 3.86 -17.78
N ALA A 150 6.74 4.40 -17.23
CA ALA A 150 6.07 3.81 -16.07
C ALA A 150 5.63 2.35 -16.29
N GLY A 151 5.10 2.03 -17.48
CA GLY A 151 4.68 0.67 -17.84
C GLY A 151 5.85 -0.31 -18.00
N ALA A 152 6.93 0.13 -18.65
CA ALA A 152 8.18 -0.65 -18.74
C ALA A 152 8.76 -0.95 -17.35
N GLU A 153 8.67 0.02 -16.43
CA GLU A 153 9.10 -0.15 -15.05
C GLU A 153 8.19 -1.06 -14.23
N GLN A 154 6.86 -1.00 -14.39
CA GLN A 154 5.97 -1.99 -13.77
C GLN A 154 6.26 -3.40 -14.31
N MET A 155 6.50 -3.55 -15.63
CA MET A 155 6.88 -4.83 -16.23
C MET A 155 8.15 -5.38 -15.57
N ARG A 156 9.24 -4.60 -15.58
CA ARG A 156 10.54 -4.95 -14.97
C ARG A 156 10.45 -5.28 -13.48
N LYS A 157 9.74 -4.47 -12.70
CA LYS A 157 9.71 -4.53 -11.23
C LYS A 157 8.68 -5.52 -10.67
N LYS A 158 7.48 -5.64 -11.25
CA LYS A 158 6.41 -6.51 -10.74
C LYS A 158 6.21 -7.79 -11.58
N TYR A 159 6.17 -7.69 -12.91
CA TYR A 159 5.59 -8.73 -13.78
C TYR A 159 6.59 -9.80 -14.24
N LEU A 160 7.86 -9.44 -14.48
CA LEU A 160 8.86 -10.40 -14.94
C LEU A 160 9.26 -11.39 -13.84
N VAL A 161 9.36 -12.67 -14.20
CA VAL A 161 9.92 -13.75 -13.37
C VAL A 161 11.37 -13.42 -13.04
N GLN A 162 11.62 -13.30 -11.74
CA GLN A 162 12.86 -12.80 -11.17
C GLN A 162 13.09 -13.39 -9.79
N ASN A 163 14.35 -13.62 -9.42
CA ASN A 163 14.70 -14.00 -8.07
C ASN A 163 14.57 -12.75 -7.19
N ARG A 164 13.52 -12.67 -6.35
CA ARG A 164 13.21 -11.48 -5.55
C ARG A 164 14.31 -11.09 -4.56
N LYS A 165 15.22 -12.02 -4.20
CA LYS A 165 16.39 -11.77 -3.33
C LYS A 165 17.59 -11.24 -4.11
N THR A 166 17.98 -11.86 -5.22
CA THR A 166 19.17 -11.45 -6.01
C THR A 166 18.89 -10.42 -7.09
N LYS A 167 17.61 -10.11 -7.34
CA LYS A 167 17.09 -9.24 -8.41
C LYS A 167 17.44 -9.69 -9.85
N LYS A 168 18.02 -10.90 -10.03
CA LYS A 168 18.23 -11.50 -11.35
C LYS A 168 16.87 -11.74 -12.03
N VAL A 169 16.71 -11.15 -13.22
CA VAL A 169 15.57 -11.37 -14.13
C VAL A 169 15.89 -12.56 -15.05
N PHE A 170 14.87 -13.36 -15.41
CA PHE A 170 15.02 -14.60 -16.21
C PHE A 170 14.34 -14.54 -17.59
N GLU A 171 13.78 -13.40 -17.97
CA GLU A 171 12.92 -13.24 -19.15
C GLU A 171 12.88 -11.77 -19.65
N SER A 172 12.18 -11.53 -20.76
CA SER A 172 11.96 -10.20 -21.38
C SER A 172 10.48 -9.95 -21.63
N PHE A 173 10.09 -8.73 -21.99
CA PHE A 173 8.71 -8.23 -21.93
C PHE A 173 7.69 -9.06 -22.74
N GLN A 174 8.08 -9.63 -23.89
CA GLN A 174 7.16 -10.50 -24.66
C GLN A 174 6.91 -11.88 -24.05
N LEU A 175 7.83 -12.38 -23.21
CA LEU A 175 7.74 -13.75 -22.67
C LEU A 175 6.58 -13.97 -21.70
N PRO A 176 6.25 -13.06 -20.76
CA PRO A 176 5.00 -13.12 -20.01
C PRO A 176 3.78 -13.30 -20.91
N TYR A 177 3.66 -12.52 -21.99
CA TYR A 177 2.51 -12.57 -22.89
C TYR A 177 2.41 -13.89 -23.66
N ILE A 178 3.47 -14.32 -24.36
CA ILE A 178 3.40 -15.56 -25.15
C ILE A 178 3.25 -16.80 -24.25
N MET A 179 3.91 -16.83 -23.07
CA MET A 179 3.73 -17.92 -22.11
C MET A 179 2.32 -17.92 -21.50
N VAL A 180 1.71 -16.75 -21.26
CA VAL A 180 0.31 -16.68 -20.81
C VAL A 180 -0.62 -17.21 -21.90
N ALA A 181 -0.43 -16.81 -23.16
CA ALA A 181 -1.22 -17.32 -24.28
C ALA A 181 -1.08 -18.85 -24.46
N ALA A 182 0.16 -19.36 -24.43
CA ALA A 182 0.46 -20.79 -24.57
C ALA A 182 -0.13 -21.63 -23.41
N ILE A 183 -0.07 -21.15 -22.17
CA ILE A 183 -0.59 -21.89 -21.01
C ILE A 183 -2.12 -21.88 -20.99
N LEU A 184 -2.78 -20.75 -21.29
CA LEU A 184 -4.25 -20.69 -21.30
C LEU A 184 -4.87 -21.53 -22.44
N PHE A 185 -4.26 -21.54 -23.63
CA PHE A 185 -4.76 -22.33 -24.77
C PHE A 185 -4.08 -23.70 -24.90
N SER A 186 -3.43 -24.17 -23.83
CA SER A 186 -2.77 -25.48 -23.74
C SER A 186 -3.70 -26.65 -24.06
N SER A 187 -4.91 -26.63 -23.51
CA SER A 187 -5.93 -27.68 -23.58
C SER A 187 -6.79 -27.67 -24.84
N TYR A 188 -6.66 -26.65 -25.70
CA TYR A 188 -7.42 -26.55 -26.94
C TYR A 188 -6.96 -27.61 -27.96
N PRO A 189 -7.82 -28.03 -28.92
CA PRO A 189 -7.47 -29.03 -29.92
C PRO A 189 -6.22 -28.64 -30.73
N LYS A 190 -5.27 -29.58 -30.90
CA LYS A 190 -3.94 -29.29 -31.50
C LYS A 190 -4.00 -28.55 -32.84
N ASN A 191 -4.94 -28.90 -33.71
CA ASN A 191 -5.17 -28.27 -35.02
C ASN A 191 -5.69 -26.82 -34.96
N THR A 192 -6.05 -26.29 -33.79
CA THR A 192 -6.56 -24.92 -33.61
C THR A 192 -5.86 -24.15 -32.50
N ARG A 193 -5.24 -24.80 -31.52
CA ARG A 193 -4.66 -24.14 -30.34
C ARG A 193 -3.65 -23.05 -30.69
N LEU A 194 -2.77 -23.29 -31.66
CA LEU A 194 -1.76 -22.31 -32.10
C LEU A 194 -2.37 -21.03 -32.70
N LYS A 195 -3.54 -21.12 -33.36
CA LYS A 195 -4.29 -19.95 -33.84
C LYS A 195 -4.80 -19.10 -32.68
N TYR A 196 -5.28 -19.74 -31.60
CA TYR A 196 -5.73 -19.03 -30.40
C TYR A 196 -4.55 -18.46 -29.60
N VAL A 197 -3.45 -19.20 -29.45
CA VAL A 197 -2.20 -18.68 -28.85
C VAL A 197 -1.75 -17.40 -29.56
N LYS A 198 -1.67 -17.43 -30.91
CA LYS A 198 -1.30 -16.24 -31.69
C LYS A 198 -2.28 -15.08 -31.49
N LYS A 199 -3.59 -15.32 -31.64
CA LYS A 199 -4.64 -14.28 -31.54
C LYS A 199 -4.65 -13.63 -30.14
N TYR A 200 -4.55 -14.44 -29.09
CA TYR A 200 -4.51 -13.97 -27.71
C TYR A 200 -3.23 -13.17 -27.43
N TYR A 201 -2.06 -13.72 -27.80
CA TYR A 201 -0.76 -13.02 -27.71
C TYR A 201 -0.80 -11.66 -28.42
N ASP A 202 -1.33 -11.60 -29.65
CA ASP A 202 -1.41 -10.37 -30.43
C ASP A 202 -2.26 -9.28 -29.74
N LEU A 203 -3.31 -9.64 -28.99
CA LEU A 203 -4.19 -8.67 -28.34
C LEU A 203 -3.67 -8.20 -26.97
N ILE A 204 -3.07 -9.10 -26.17
CA ILE A 204 -2.47 -8.72 -24.88
C ILE A 204 -1.15 -7.95 -25.05
N SER A 205 -0.29 -8.33 -26.01
CA SER A 205 1.00 -7.66 -26.25
C SER A 205 0.87 -6.35 -27.04
N GLN A 206 -0.26 -6.13 -27.72
CA GLN A 206 -0.62 -4.82 -28.32
C GLN A 206 -1.51 -3.99 -27.38
N HIS A 207 -1.67 -4.41 -26.12
CA HIS A 207 -2.38 -3.69 -25.07
C HIS A 207 -3.87 -3.40 -25.36
N TYR A 208 -4.56 -4.23 -26.15
CA TYR A 208 -6.03 -4.20 -26.31
C TYR A 208 -6.74 -4.87 -25.12
N ILE A 209 -6.12 -5.89 -24.55
CA ILE A 209 -6.57 -6.59 -23.34
C ILE A 209 -5.51 -6.38 -22.26
N SER A 210 -5.93 -5.92 -21.08
CA SER A 210 -5.06 -5.81 -19.90
C SER A 210 -5.36 -6.90 -18.88
N LEU A 211 -4.31 -7.42 -18.24
CA LEU A 211 -4.39 -8.57 -17.34
C LEU A 211 -3.89 -8.22 -15.92
N PRO A 212 -4.57 -8.72 -14.87
CA PRO A 212 -4.20 -8.44 -13.48
C PRO A 212 -2.87 -9.12 -13.11
N THR A 213 -2.20 -8.54 -12.12
CA THR A 213 -0.86 -8.92 -11.67
C THR A 213 -0.68 -10.42 -11.36
N PRO A 214 -1.62 -11.15 -10.71
CA PRO A 214 -1.44 -12.57 -10.43
C PRO A 214 -1.28 -13.44 -11.68
N ILE A 215 -2.08 -13.20 -12.73
CA ILE A 215 -1.98 -13.92 -14.00
C ILE A 215 -0.63 -13.63 -14.65
N MET A 216 -0.33 -12.34 -14.88
CA MET A 216 0.85 -11.93 -15.63
C MET A 216 2.18 -12.26 -14.94
N ALA A 217 2.24 -12.20 -13.61
CA ALA A 217 3.44 -12.55 -12.86
C ALA A 217 3.53 -14.04 -12.48
N GLY A 218 2.39 -14.74 -12.45
CA GLY A 218 2.28 -16.07 -11.83
C GLY A 218 2.08 -17.25 -12.78
N LEU A 219 1.38 -17.09 -13.92
CA LEU A 219 0.79 -18.24 -14.64
C LEU A 219 1.80 -19.32 -15.11
N ARG A 220 3.04 -18.92 -15.41
CA ARG A 220 4.14 -19.82 -15.82
C ARG A 220 4.99 -20.38 -14.67
N THR A 221 4.62 -20.07 -13.43
CA THR A 221 5.33 -20.48 -12.20
C THR A 221 4.59 -21.62 -11.50
N SER A 222 5.20 -22.23 -10.49
CA SER A 222 4.66 -23.39 -9.77
C SER A 222 3.48 -23.11 -8.83
N VAL A 223 3.00 -21.87 -8.70
CA VAL A 223 1.86 -21.51 -7.83
C VAL A 223 0.64 -21.22 -8.69
N LYS A 224 -0.36 -22.11 -8.66
CA LYS A 224 -1.53 -22.08 -9.55
C LYS A 224 -2.76 -21.35 -9.01
N GLN A 225 -2.61 -20.36 -8.14
CA GLN A 225 -3.72 -19.51 -7.69
C GLN A 225 -3.60 -18.12 -8.32
N PHE A 226 -4.68 -17.64 -8.94
CA PHE A 226 -4.69 -16.39 -9.72
C PHE A 226 -5.88 -15.45 -9.46
N SER A 227 -6.88 -15.87 -8.68
CA SER A 227 -8.01 -15.02 -8.28
C SER A 227 -7.53 -13.88 -7.37
N SER A 228 -7.90 -12.63 -7.66
CA SER A 228 -7.38 -11.47 -6.91
C SER A 228 -8.13 -11.20 -5.61
N CYS A 229 -9.39 -11.60 -5.52
CA CYS A 229 -10.25 -11.45 -4.35
C CYS A 229 -11.16 -12.68 -4.16
N THR A 230 -11.63 -12.87 -2.93
CA THR A 230 -12.41 -13.99 -2.44
C THR A 230 -13.57 -13.48 -1.59
N LEU A 231 -14.75 -14.08 -1.72
CA LEU A 231 -15.97 -13.67 -1.03
C LEU A 231 -16.55 -14.84 -0.24
N ILE A 232 -16.68 -14.67 1.08
CA ILE A 232 -17.00 -15.72 2.03
C ILE A 232 -18.23 -15.33 2.84
N GLU A 233 -19.20 -16.22 2.98
CA GLU A 233 -20.40 -15.96 3.79
C GLU A 233 -20.39 -16.78 5.08
N SER A 234 -20.65 -16.12 6.20
CA SER A 234 -21.02 -16.80 7.44
C SER A 234 -22.53 -16.94 7.52
N GLY A 235 -22.98 -18.16 7.79
CA GLY A 235 -24.31 -18.42 8.34
C GLY A 235 -24.36 -18.17 9.84
N ASP A 236 -25.55 -18.35 10.40
CA ASP A 236 -25.88 -18.17 11.83
C ASP A 236 -25.75 -19.49 12.62
N SER A 237 -24.66 -20.23 12.38
CA SER A 237 -24.29 -21.42 13.14
C SER A 237 -22.82 -21.34 13.55
N LEU A 238 -22.48 -21.89 14.73
CA LEU A 238 -21.08 -21.92 15.18
C LEU A 238 -20.18 -22.76 14.25
N LYS A 239 -20.73 -23.76 13.56
CA LYS A 239 -19.98 -24.51 12.53
C LYS A 239 -19.70 -23.66 11.30
N SER A 240 -20.69 -22.89 10.85
CA SER A 240 -20.53 -22.00 9.70
C SER A 240 -19.57 -20.84 9.98
N ILE A 241 -19.67 -20.24 11.17
CA ILE A 241 -18.74 -19.21 11.66
C ILE A 241 -17.29 -19.75 11.67
N ASN A 242 -17.07 -20.96 12.19
CA ASN A 242 -15.73 -21.58 12.19
C ASN A 242 -15.24 -21.95 10.78
N ALA A 243 -16.13 -22.37 9.87
CA ALA A 243 -15.79 -22.69 8.48
C ALA A 243 -15.45 -21.44 7.67
N ALA A 244 -16.20 -20.35 7.85
CA ALA A 244 -15.90 -19.06 7.23
C ALA A 244 -14.55 -18.51 7.73
N ALA A 245 -14.26 -18.63 9.03
CA ALA A 245 -12.94 -18.29 9.58
C ALA A 245 -11.81 -19.14 8.97
N ALA A 246 -11.97 -20.46 8.85
CA ALA A 246 -10.96 -21.32 8.22
C ALA A 246 -10.73 -20.96 6.73
N ALA A 247 -11.80 -20.70 5.97
CA ALA A 247 -11.71 -20.26 4.58
C ALA A 247 -11.00 -18.90 4.44
N ILE A 248 -11.20 -17.98 5.39
CA ILE A 248 -10.43 -16.73 5.48
C ILE A 248 -8.94 -17.04 5.62
N VAL A 249 -8.52 -17.97 6.50
CA VAL A 249 -7.10 -18.37 6.67
C VAL A 249 -6.51 -18.90 5.36
N ASP A 250 -7.21 -19.81 4.68
CA ASP A 250 -6.72 -20.42 3.44
C ASP A 250 -6.49 -19.36 2.33
N TYR A 251 -7.41 -18.44 2.11
CA TYR A 251 -7.22 -17.38 1.11
C TYR A 251 -6.25 -16.28 1.58
N ALA A 252 -6.20 -15.99 2.88
CA ALA A 252 -5.21 -15.10 3.50
C ALA A 252 -3.76 -15.67 3.48
N SER A 253 -3.54 -16.94 3.14
CA SER A 253 -2.20 -17.47 2.84
C SER A 253 -1.84 -17.42 1.36
N ARG A 254 -2.81 -17.21 0.46
CA ARG A 254 -2.68 -17.36 -1.01
C ARG A 254 -3.04 -16.09 -1.81
N LYS A 255 -2.70 -14.91 -1.29
CA LYS A 255 -2.68 -13.62 -2.03
C LYS A 255 -4.02 -12.99 -2.44
N ALA A 256 -5.15 -13.45 -1.91
CA ALA A 256 -6.47 -12.89 -2.20
C ALA A 256 -6.97 -11.91 -1.11
N GLY A 257 -7.59 -10.80 -1.52
CA GLY A 257 -8.40 -9.96 -0.60
C GLY A 257 -9.71 -10.64 -0.21
N ILE A 258 -10.27 -10.33 0.97
CA ILE A 258 -11.42 -11.04 1.55
C ILE A 258 -12.66 -10.15 1.74
N GLY A 259 -13.70 -10.35 0.92
CA GLY A 259 -15.05 -9.95 1.28
C GLY A 259 -15.68 -10.92 2.30
N LEU A 260 -16.39 -10.40 3.31
CA LEU A 260 -17.15 -11.21 4.27
C LEU A 260 -18.58 -10.69 4.49
N ASN A 261 -19.60 -11.53 4.31
CA ASN A 261 -20.97 -11.25 4.77
C ASN A 261 -21.16 -11.79 6.20
N ILE A 262 -21.47 -10.87 7.12
CA ILE A 262 -21.78 -11.15 8.53
C ILE A 262 -23.27 -10.97 8.84
N GLY A 263 -24.06 -10.48 7.89
CA GLY A 263 -25.43 -10.01 8.13
C GLY A 263 -26.47 -11.08 8.47
N GLN A 264 -26.16 -12.38 8.33
CA GLN A 264 -27.06 -13.46 8.80
C GLN A 264 -27.00 -13.65 10.32
N ILE A 265 -25.91 -13.25 10.98
CA ILE A 265 -25.65 -13.56 12.38
C ILE A 265 -26.70 -12.87 13.28
N ARG A 266 -27.31 -13.64 14.18
CA ARG A 266 -28.38 -13.17 15.07
C ARG A 266 -27.90 -12.10 16.05
N ALA A 267 -28.77 -11.13 16.32
CA ALA A 267 -28.45 -9.97 17.17
C ALA A 267 -28.30 -10.33 18.66
N GLU A 268 -27.57 -9.49 19.42
CA GLU A 268 -27.36 -9.68 20.87
C GLU A 268 -28.64 -9.96 21.67
N GLY A 269 -28.55 -10.83 22.67
CA GLY A 269 -29.66 -11.23 23.55
C GLY A 269 -30.59 -12.31 22.96
N GLN A 270 -30.48 -12.61 21.67
CA GLN A 270 -31.28 -13.65 21.03
C GLN A 270 -30.89 -15.04 21.49
N LYS A 271 -31.86 -15.96 21.47
CA LYS A 271 -31.71 -17.33 22.00
C LYS A 271 -30.69 -18.13 21.19
N VAL A 272 -30.11 -19.13 21.83
CA VAL A 272 -29.27 -20.18 21.23
C VAL A 272 -29.73 -21.52 21.80
N ARG A 273 -29.85 -22.55 20.96
CA ARG A 273 -30.37 -23.89 21.34
C ARG A 273 -31.68 -23.81 22.12
N GLY A 274 -32.73 -23.23 21.51
CA GLY A 274 -34.07 -23.10 22.09
C GLY A 274 -34.23 -22.13 23.26
N GLY A 275 -33.13 -21.76 23.94
CA GLY A 275 -33.12 -20.90 25.12
C GLY A 275 -32.01 -21.23 26.12
N ASP A 276 -31.30 -22.34 25.95
CA ASP A 276 -30.21 -22.80 26.86
C ASP A 276 -29.05 -21.79 27.01
N ALA A 277 -28.90 -20.89 26.03
CA ALA A 277 -28.00 -19.74 26.11
C ALA A 277 -28.56 -18.56 25.31
N VAL A 278 -27.94 -17.39 25.45
CA VAL A 278 -28.16 -16.21 24.59
C VAL A 278 -26.87 -15.83 23.87
N THR A 279 -26.98 -15.20 22.70
CA THR A 279 -25.83 -14.69 21.94
C THR A 279 -25.35 -13.33 22.45
N THR A 280 -24.05 -13.06 22.28
CA THR A 280 -23.42 -11.75 22.50
C THR A 280 -23.41 -10.86 21.23
N GLY A 281 -24.15 -11.26 20.19
CA GLY A 281 -24.39 -10.46 18.99
C GLY A 281 -23.31 -10.57 17.92
N VAL A 282 -23.36 -9.67 16.94
CA VAL A 282 -22.52 -9.74 15.72
C VAL A 282 -21.08 -9.27 15.97
N VAL A 283 -20.87 -8.28 16.82
CA VAL A 283 -19.55 -7.62 17.02
C VAL A 283 -18.46 -8.59 17.51
N PRO A 284 -18.70 -9.52 18.45
CA PRO A 284 -17.71 -10.53 18.84
C PRO A 284 -17.29 -11.47 17.71
N PHE A 285 -18.24 -11.90 16.86
CA PHE A 285 -17.93 -12.75 15.71
C PHE A 285 -17.17 -12.00 14.61
N ALA A 286 -17.53 -10.73 14.35
CA ALA A 286 -16.75 -9.85 13.48
C ALA A 286 -15.27 -9.78 13.91
N LYS A 287 -14.99 -9.71 15.21
CA LYS A 287 -13.64 -9.74 15.77
C LYS A 287 -12.94 -11.09 15.60
N TYR A 288 -13.66 -12.21 15.77
CA TYR A 288 -13.14 -13.55 15.48
C TYR A 288 -12.70 -13.70 14.01
N PHE A 289 -13.51 -13.23 13.06
CA PHE A 289 -13.15 -13.23 11.64
C PHE A 289 -11.93 -12.35 11.32
N ASN A 290 -11.81 -11.19 11.97
CA ASN A 290 -10.59 -10.38 11.85
C ASN A 290 -9.36 -11.11 12.42
N GLY A 291 -9.50 -11.83 13.55
CA GLY A 291 -8.45 -12.71 14.07
C GLY A 291 -8.01 -13.78 13.07
N ALA A 292 -8.97 -14.44 12.40
CA ALA A 292 -8.68 -15.40 11.34
C ALA A 292 -7.95 -14.75 10.14
N LEU A 293 -8.37 -13.55 9.72
CA LEU A 293 -7.76 -12.78 8.63
C LEU A 293 -6.29 -12.45 8.87
N LYS A 294 -5.89 -12.25 10.14
CA LYS A 294 -4.50 -11.92 10.50
C LYS A 294 -3.63 -13.14 10.84
N SER A 295 -4.19 -14.35 10.81
CA SER A 295 -3.47 -15.58 11.16
C SER A 295 -2.44 -16.06 10.13
N CYS A 296 -2.50 -15.59 8.88
CA CYS A 296 -1.65 -16.04 7.78
C CYS A 296 -0.95 -14.90 7.03
N SER A 297 0.16 -15.24 6.37
CA SER A 297 0.83 -14.36 5.41
C SER A 297 0.72 -14.92 3.99
N GLN A 298 0.27 -14.06 3.09
CA GLN A 298 0.09 -14.27 1.66
C GLN A 298 1.45 -14.50 0.98
N GLY A 299 1.88 -15.76 0.91
CA GLY A 299 3.12 -16.17 0.26
C GLY A 299 4.41 -15.65 0.90
N ALA A 300 4.51 -15.72 2.23
CA ALA A 300 5.72 -15.44 3.02
C ALA A 300 6.29 -14.00 2.92
N VAL A 301 5.44 -13.02 2.58
CA VAL A 301 5.83 -11.59 2.67
C VAL A 301 4.92 -10.85 3.66
N ARG A 302 3.57 -10.91 3.55
CA ARG A 302 2.67 -10.19 4.49
C ARG A 302 1.23 -10.72 4.57
N GLY A 303 0.42 -10.28 5.53
CA GLY A 303 -0.99 -10.69 5.74
C GLY A 303 -2.05 -10.03 4.84
N ALA A 304 -3.32 -10.16 5.24
CA ALA A 304 -4.52 -9.97 4.41
C ALA A 304 -5.52 -8.91 4.90
N SER A 305 -6.41 -8.46 4.01
CA SER A 305 -7.35 -7.35 4.23
C SER A 305 -8.81 -7.70 3.89
N ALA A 306 -9.78 -7.04 4.53
CA ALA A 306 -11.21 -7.35 4.39
C ALA A 306 -12.17 -6.18 4.58
N THR A 307 -13.40 -6.35 4.10
CA THR A 307 -14.57 -5.49 4.34
C THR A 307 -15.77 -6.35 4.70
N PHE A 308 -16.53 -5.91 5.71
CA PHE A 308 -17.66 -6.65 6.26
C PHE A 308 -18.99 -6.05 5.82
N ASN A 309 -19.98 -6.92 5.61
CA ASN A 309 -21.16 -6.60 4.80
C ASN A 309 -22.42 -7.00 5.57
N TYR A 310 -23.39 -6.08 5.68
CA TYR A 310 -24.60 -6.26 6.50
C TYR A 310 -25.78 -5.38 6.02
N PRO A 311 -27.05 -5.78 6.29
CA PRO A 311 -28.22 -4.99 5.93
C PRO A 311 -28.51 -3.83 6.91
N ILE A 312 -28.99 -2.70 6.37
CA ILE A 312 -29.43 -1.52 7.16
C ILE A 312 -30.42 -1.85 8.27
N TRP A 313 -31.32 -2.82 8.07
CA TRP A 313 -32.39 -3.15 9.02
C TRP A 313 -31.98 -4.14 10.11
N HIS A 314 -30.70 -4.52 10.22
CA HIS A 314 -30.22 -5.37 11.31
C HIS A 314 -30.44 -4.70 12.68
N LEU A 315 -30.89 -5.44 13.69
CA LEU A 315 -31.21 -4.90 15.02
C LEU A 315 -30.04 -4.17 15.70
N GLU A 316 -28.80 -4.53 15.37
CA GLU A 316 -27.59 -3.87 15.87
C GLU A 316 -27.11 -2.69 15.00
N PHE A 317 -27.91 -2.19 14.05
CA PHE A 317 -27.51 -1.18 13.06
C PHE A 317 -26.66 -0.04 13.64
N GLU A 318 -27.09 0.62 14.72
CA GLU A 318 -26.36 1.74 15.35
C GLU A 318 -24.96 1.35 15.85
N ARG A 319 -24.76 0.09 16.26
CA ARG A 319 -23.44 -0.43 16.64
C ARG A 319 -22.61 -0.70 15.38
N LEU A 320 -23.23 -1.26 14.35
CA LEU A 320 -22.59 -1.70 13.11
C LEU A 320 -22.14 -0.52 12.22
N ILE A 321 -22.96 0.52 12.08
CA ILE A 321 -22.61 1.76 11.35
C ILE A 321 -21.41 2.45 12.00
N GLU A 322 -21.40 2.51 13.34
CA GLU A 322 -20.34 3.16 14.09
C GLU A 322 -19.09 2.30 14.30
N LEU A 323 -19.02 1.04 13.82
CA LEU A 323 -17.83 0.18 14.01
C LEU A 323 -16.52 0.80 13.50
N LYS A 324 -16.61 1.71 12.51
CA LYS A 324 -15.50 2.48 11.98
C LYS A 324 -15.41 3.92 12.53
N ASN A 325 -16.42 4.39 13.27
CA ASN A 325 -16.49 5.75 13.81
C ASN A 325 -15.33 6.01 14.78
N ASN A 326 -14.90 7.26 14.82
CA ASN A 326 -13.76 7.79 15.56
C ASN A 326 -14.02 7.92 17.08
N LYS A 327 -15.27 7.71 17.53
CA LYS A 327 -15.73 7.84 18.91
C LYS A 327 -16.38 6.51 19.32
N GLY A 328 -16.02 5.95 20.48
CA GLY A 328 -16.58 4.67 20.92
C GLY A 328 -15.82 4.02 22.07
N THR A 329 -15.90 2.70 22.12
CA THR A 329 -15.04 1.84 22.94
C THR A 329 -14.53 0.69 22.09
N GLU A 330 -13.29 0.22 22.33
CA GLU A 330 -12.74 -0.94 21.62
C GLU A 330 -13.69 -2.15 21.62
N GLU A 331 -14.43 -2.41 22.70
CA GLU A 331 -15.44 -3.49 22.76
C GLU A 331 -16.54 -3.36 21.70
N THR A 332 -16.94 -2.13 21.36
CA THR A 332 -18.03 -1.79 20.43
C THR A 332 -17.56 -1.34 19.04
N ARG A 333 -16.28 -1.54 18.69
CA ARG A 333 -15.62 -1.02 17.47
C ARG A 333 -14.68 -2.05 16.82
N LEU A 334 -14.33 -1.84 15.54
CA LEU A 334 -13.47 -2.74 14.73
C LEU A 334 -12.92 -2.04 13.46
N ARG A 335 -12.12 -0.98 13.59
CA ARG A 335 -11.72 -0.12 12.45
C ARG A 335 -10.78 -0.75 11.41
N THR A 336 -10.18 -1.90 11.74
CA THR A 336 -9.14 -2.60 10.94
C THR A 336 -9.68 -3.33 9.70
N VAL A 337 -11.00 -3.28 9.50
CA VAL A 337 -11.73 -3.66 8.29
C VAL A 337 -12.67 -2.52 7.95
N ASP A 338 -13.21 -2.50 6.74
CA ASP A 338 -14.21 -1.52 6.33
C ASP A 338 -15.62 -2.11 6.33
N TYR A 339 -16.63 -1.29 5.99
CA TYR A 339 -18.03 -1.72 6.00
C TYR A 339 -18.79 -1.35 4.74
N CYS A 340 -19.60 -2.28 4.23
CA CYS A 340 -20.60 -2.02 3.20
C CYS A 340 -22.00 -2.27 3.76
N ILE A 341 -22.87 -1.27 3.59
CA ILE A 341 -24.23 -1.26 4.11
C ILE A 341 -25.18 -1.55 2.97
N HIS A 342 -26.00 -2.59 3.14
CA HIS A 342 -26.95 -2.99 2.12
C HIS A 342 -28.25 -2.22 2.29
N LEU A 343 -28.63 -1.50 1.23
CA LEU A 343 -29.86 -0.71 1.11
C LEU A 343 -30.80 -1.34 0.07
N ASN A 344 -32.07 -0.97 0.11
CA ASN A 344 -33.02 -1.23 -0.98
C ASN A 344 -34.11 -0.16 -1.03
N ARG A 345 -34.95 -0.23 -2.07
CA ARG A 345 -36.07 0.67 -2.36
C ARG A 345 -36.89 1.12 -1.15
N LEU A 346 -37.21 0.23 -0.22
CA LEU A 346 -38.08 0.55 0.91
C LEU A 346 -37.46 1.65 1.78
N PHE A 347 -36.15 1.57 2.02
CA PHE A 347 -35.43 2.51 2.88
C PHE A 347 -35.31 3.89 2.23
N TYR A 348 -35.09 3.95 0.91
CA TYR A 348 -35.13 5.21 0.15
C TYR A 348 -36.55 5.81 0.08
N GLU A 349 -37.59 4.98 -0.09
CA GLU A 349 -38.97 5.46 -0.04
C GLU A 349 -39.35 5.98 1.36
N LEU A 350 -38.88 5.34 2.44
CA LEU A 350 -39.06 5.80 3.82
C LEU A 350 -38.32 7.13 4.07
N LEU A 351 -37.10 7.30 3.56
CA LEU A 351 -36.35 8.56 3.61
C LEU A 351 -37.14 9.70 2.94
N VAL A 352 -37.58 9.50 1.69
CA VAL A 352 -38.34 10.51 0.93
C VAL A 352 -39.69 10.84 1.60
N LYS A 353 -40.36 9.84 2.19
CA LYS A 353 -41.62 10.01 2.92
C LYS A 353 -41.44 10.51 4.36
N LYS A 354 -40.20 10.67 4.84
CA LYS A 354 -39.85 10.99 6.24
C LYS A 354 -40.48 10.03 7.26
N GLY A 355 -40.56 8.75 6.90
CA GLY A 355 -41.09 7.67 7.75
C GLY A 355 -40.05 7.11 8.74
N GLU A 356 -40.41 6.00 9.38
CA GLU A 356 -39.56 5.26 10.32
C GLU A 356 -38.97 4.00 9.67
N ILE A 357 -37.76 3.64 10.08
CA ILE A 357 -37.14 2.34 9.79
C ILE A 357 -37.32 1.46 11.04
N THR A 358 -37.89 0.28 10.87
CA THR A 358 -37.90 -0.82 11.85
C THR A 358 -36.70 -1.74 11.64
N PHE A 359 -36.09 -2.19 12.74
CA PHE A 359 -34.93 -3.08 12.75
C PHE A 359 -35.26 -4.40 13.44
N PHE A 360 -34.67 -5.51 12.96
CA PHE A 360 -35.00 -6.89 13.38
C PHE A 360 -33.76 -7.78 13.50
N SER A 361 -33.81 -8.83 14.33
CA SER A 361 -32.80 -9.89 14.31
C SER A 361 -33.04 -10.84 13.13
N PRO A 362 -32.04 -11.17 12.29
CA PRO A 362 -32.23 -12.05 11.13
C PRO A 362 -32.87 -13.41 11.45
N GLU A 363 -32.63 -13.98 12.63
CA GLU A 363 -33.15 -15.30 13.02
C GLU A 363 -34.64 -15.30 13.44
N GLU A 364 -35.16 -14.17 13.94
CA GLU A 364 -36.62 -14.04 14.17
C GLU A 364 -37.40 -13.87 12.86
N VAL A 365 -36.71 -13.43 11.79
CA VAL A 365 -37.31 -13.12 10.48
C VAL A 365 -36.48 -13.65 9.29
N PRO A 366 -36.20 -14.97 9.21
CA PRO A 366 -35.30 -15.54 8.20
C PRO A 366 -35.83 -15.36 6.77
N GLU A 367 -37.15 -15.39 6.59
CA GLU A 367 -37.79 -15.09 5.29
C GLU A 367 -37.67 -13.61 4.90
N LEU A 368 -37.55 -12.68 5.88
CA LEU A 368 -37.24 -11.29 5.59
C LEU A 368 -35.80 -11.14 5.08
N TYR A 369 -34.85 -11.86 5.67
CA TYR A 369 -33.45 -11.86 5.20
C TYR A 369 -33.35 -12.37 3.76
N LYS A 370 -33.99 -13.51 3.46
CA LYS A 370 -34.09 -14.04 2.08
C LYS A 370 -34.73 -13.04 1.13
N ALA A 371 -35.90 -12.49 1.51
CA ALA A 371 -36.65 -11.57 0.65
C ALA A 371 -35.90 -10.26 0.38
N PHE A 372 -35.09 -9.77 1.33
CA PHE A 372 -34.30 -8.53 1.18
C PHE A 372 -33.28 -8.59 0.02
N TYR A 373 -32.70 -9.77 -0.25
CA TYR A 373 -31.81 -10.02 -1.39
C TYR A 373 -32.51 -10.74 -2.56
N SER A 374 -33.84 -10.83 -2.54
CA SER A 374 -34.60 -11.36 -3.68
C SER A 374 -34.74 -10.31 -4.78
N SER A 375 -35.05 -10.76 -6.00
CA SER A 375 -35.49 -9.87 -7.09
C SER A 375 -36.91 -9.32 -6.89
N ASN A 376 -37.64 -9.76 -5.86
CA ASN A 376 -39.04 -9.42 -5.60
C ASN A 376 -39.18 -8.47 -4.40
N TYR A 377 -38.80 -7.19 -4.58
CA TYR A 377 -38.81 -6.21 -3.47
C TYR A 377 -40.18 -6.08 -2.76
N LYS A 378 -41.29 -6.36 -3.46
CA LYS A 378 -42.66 -6.30 -2.90
C LYS A 378 -42.94 -7.37 -1.86
N GLU A 379 -42.27 -8.52 -1.96
CA GLU A 379 -42.35 -9.59 -0.98
C GLU A 379 -41.59 -9.23 0.30
N PHE A 380 -40.40 -8.62 0.16
CA PHE A 380 -39.72 -7.97 1.28
C PHE A 380 -40.60 -6.88 1.91
N GLU A 381 -41.18 -5.97 1.14
CA GLU A 381 -42.06 -4.91 1.65
C GLU A 381 -43.29 -5.48 2.41
N LYS A 382 -43.89 -6.56 1.90
CA LYS A 382 -45.01 -7.27 2.55
C LYS A 382 -44.56 -7.89 3.87
N LEU A 383 -43.48 -8.67 3.88
CA LEU A 383 -42.96 -9.33 5.07
C LEU A 383 -42.52 -8.31 6.12
N TYR A 384 -41.83 -7.24 5.71
CA TYR A 384 -41.41 -6.14 6.59
C TYR A 384 -42.60 -5.53 7.32
N LYS A 385 -43.66 -5.16 6.59
CA LYS A 385 -44.90 -4.59 7.14
C LYS A 385 -45.75 -5.58 7.94
N GLN A 386 -45.52 -6.89 7.76
CA GLN A 386 -46.14 -7.94 8.58
C GLN A 386 -45.38 -8.08 9.90
N TYR A 387 -44.05 -8.23 9.86
CA TYR A 387 -43.20 -8.37 11.05
C TYR A 387 -43.12 -7.09 11.88
N GLU A 388 -43.27 -5.90 11.27
CA GLU A 388 -43.47 -4.63 11.99
C GLU A 388 -44.69 -4.69 12.92
N LYS A 389 -45.78 -5.33 12.47
CA LYS A 389 -47.04 -5.43 13.22
C LYS A 389 -47.12 -6.59 14.22
N ASP A 390 -46.32 -7.65 14.06
CA ASP A 390 -46.39 -8.81 14.95
C ASP A 390 -45.85 -8.48 16.36
N PRO A 391 -46.67 -8.52 17.43
CA PRO A 391 -46.21 -8.16 18.78
C PRO A 391 -45.23 -9.17 19.41
N LYS A 392 -44.97 -10.32 18.76
CA LYS A 392 -44.08 -11.38 19.26
C LYS A 392 -42.60 -11.20 18.88
N ILE A 393 -42.29 -10.32 17.94
CA ILE A 393 -40.95 -10.18 17.35
C ILE A 393 -40.22 -8.99 17.96
N THR A 394 -38.97 -9.20 18.36
CA THR A 394 -38.09 -8.17 18.89
C THR A 394 -37.76 -7.14 17.80
N LYS A 395 -38.03 -5.86 18.07
CA LYS A 395 -37.81 -4.79 17.10
C LYS A 395 -37.47 -3.46 17.75
N LYS A 396 -36.72 -2.63 17.02
CA LYS A 396 -36.49 -1.21 17.32
C LYS A 396 -37.01 -0.36 16.15
N LYS A 397 -37.30 0.93 16.39
CA LYS A 397 -37.58 1.92 15.34
C LYS A 397 -36.69 3.15 15.47
N LEU A 398 -36.36 3.79 14.34
CA LEU A 398 -35.72 5.11 14.25
C LEU A 398 -36.27 5.90 13.04
N PRO A 399 -36.24 7.25 13.04
CA PRO A 399 -36.57 8.06 11.87
C PRO A 399 -35.63 7.77 10.68
N ALA A 400 -36.17 7.56 9.48
CA ALA A 400 -35.39 7.25 8.29
C ALA A 400 -34.38 8.36 7.93
N VAL A 401 -34.72 9.62 8.20
CA VAL A 401 -33.84 10.77 7.97
C VAL A 401 -32.57 10.68 8.83
N GLU A 402 -32.72 10.37 10.12
CA GLU A 402 -31.60 10.24 11.06
C GLU A 402 -30.68 9.07 10.69
N VAL A 403 -31.26 7.95 10.28
CA VAL A 403 -30.52 6.75 9.85
C VAL A 403 -29.67 7.03 8.61
N PHE A 404 -30.23 7.70 7.59
CA PHE A 404 -29.47 8.07 6.39
C PHE A 404 -28.47 9.22 6.65
N GLN A 405 -28.76 10.13 7.57
CA GLN A 405 -27.81 11.13 8.03
C GLN A 405 -26.60 10.48 8.71
N LYS A 406 -26.79 9.49 9.60
CA LYS A 406 -25.70 8.67 10.14
C LYS A 406 -24.89 7.99 9.04
N ILE A 407 -25.54 7.29 8.10
CA ILE A 407 -24.84 6.59 6.99
C ILE A 407 -23.99 7.55 6.15
N LEU A 408 -24.54 8.72 5.78
CA LEU A 408 -23.83 9.71 4.98
C LEU A 408 -22.78 10.48 5.79
N GLN A 409 -22.98 10.67 7.09
CA GLN A 409 -21.99 11.25 7.98
C GLN A 409 -20.78 10.34 8.12
N GLU A 410 -20.95 9.06 8.49
CA GLU A 410 -19.82 8.12 8.56
C GLU A 410 -19.14 7.95 7.18
N ARG A 411 -19.91 7.94 6.09
CA ARG A 411 -19.36 7.87 4.73
C ARG A 411 -18.51 9.10 4.38
N PHE A 412 -18.93 10.29 4.81
CA PHE A 412 -18.21 11.54 4.55
C PHE A 412 -17.02 11.74 5.52
N GLU A 413 -17.17 11.39 6.80
CA GLU A 413 -16.09 11.52 7.80
C GLU A 413 -14.99 10.46 7.61
N THR A 414 -15.33 9.22 7.25
CA THR A 414 -14.34 8.13 7.09
C THR A 414 -13.88 7.92 5.63
N GLY A 415 -14.66 8.38 4.65
CA GLY A 415 -14.53 8.02 3.23
C GLY A 415 -14.87 6.56 2.90
N ARG A 416 -15.16 5.71 3.90
CA ARG A 416 -15.06 4.24 3.82
C ARG A 416 -16.23 3.45 4.42
N ILE A 417 -17.40 4.08 4.45
CA ILE A 417 -18.69 3.36 4.52
C ILE A 417 -19.24 3.26 3.10
N TYR A 418 -19.28 2.04 2.59
CA TYR A 418 -19.77 1.69 1.26
C TYR A 418 -21.25 1.39 1.29
N ILE A 419 -21.88 1.51 0.13
CA ILE A 419 -23.30 1.27 -0.04
C ILE A 419 -23.47 0.24 -1.16
N MET A 420 -24.27 -0.80 -0.91
CA MET A 420 -24.74 -1.74 -1.94
C MET A 420 -26.26 -1.68 -2.02
N ASN A 421 -26.79 -1.39 -3.20
CA ASN A 421 -28.22 -1.43 -3.46
C ASN A 421 -28.63 -2.88 -3.78
N ALA A 422 -29.00 -3.62 -2.74
CA ALA A 422 -29.27 -5.06 -2.80
C ALA A 422 -30.40 -5.41 -3.76
N ASP A 423 -31.41 -4.54 -3.92
CA ASP A 423 -32.43 -4.69 -4.94
C ASP A 423 -31.87 -4.54 -6.36
N HIS A 424 -31.06 -3.53 -6.65
CA HIS A 424 -30.43 -3.38 -7.98
C HIS A 424 -29.51 -4.55 -8.29
N VAL A 425 -28.70 -4.95 -7.31
CA VAL A 425 -27.76 -6.08 -7.42
C VAL A 425 -28.45 -7.41 -7.71
N ASN A 426 -29.69 -7.64 -7.24
CA ASN A 426 -30.39 -8.92 -7.43
C ASN A 426 -31.49 -8.88 -8.52
N THR A 427 -32.06 -7.71 -8.83
CA THR A 427 -32.94 -7.51 -10.00
C THR A 427 -32.11 -7.46 -11.29
N HIS A 428 -31.16 -6.53 -11.36
CA HIS A 428 -30.29 -6.30 -12.50
C HIS A 428 -28.99 -7.09 -12.36
N SER A 429 -29.06 -8.37 -12.72
CA SER A 429 -27.94 -9.32 -12.69
C SER A 429 -28.23 -10.48 -13.63
N SER A 430 -27.27 -11.37 -13.80
CA SER A 430 -27.43 -12.65 -14.50
C SER A 430 -28.05 -13.76 -13.64
N PHE A 431 -28.05 -13.62 -12.32
CA PHE A 431 -28.40 -14.70 -11.39
C PHE A 431 -29.88 -14.70 -10.97
N TYR A 432 -30.40 -15.89 -10.68
CA TYR A 432 -31.62 -16.06 -9.87
C TYR A 432 -31.31 -16.22 -8.36
N GLU A 433 -30.04 -16.37 -7.98
CA GLU A 433 -29.51 -16.40 -6.59
C GLU A 433 -28.86 -15.04 -6.18
N SER A 434 -28.47 -14.86 -4.90
CA SER A 434 -28.24 -13.55 -4.25
C SER A 434 -26.76 -13.14 -3.89
N ILE A 435 -26.40 -11.82 -3.88
CA ILE A 435 -25.00 -11.23 -4.08
C ILE A 435 -24.46 -10.18 -3.02
N LYS A 436 -23.10 -10.06 -2.70
CA LYS A 436 -22.57 -9.60 -1.33
C LYS A 436 -21.23 -8.78 -0.87
N MET A 437 -19.91 -8.74 -1.33
CA MET A 437 -18.71 -8.26 -0.43
C MET A 437 -17.18 -7.90 -0.88
N THR A 438 -16.30 -7.12 -0.08
CA THR A 438 -15.05 -6.21 -0.41
C THR A 438 -13.64 -6.23 0.45
N ASN A 439 -12.47 -5.44 0.22
CA ASN A 439 -11.07 -5.48 0.97
C ASN A 439 -9.76 -4.48 0.75
N LEU A 440 -8.88 -3.95 1.72
CA LEU A 440 -7.36 -3.44 1.59
C LEU A 440 -6.42 -3.01 2.88
N CYS A 441 -5.05 -2.63 2.84
CA CYS A 441 -4.10 -1.79 3.81
C CYS A 441 -2.44 -1.79 3.76
N LEU A 442 -1.59 -1.33 4.79
CA LEU A 442 -0.20 -0.59 4.78
C LEU A 442 1.07 -0.76 5.82
N THR A 443 2.38 -0.53 5.43
CA THR A 443 3.83 -0.63 5.99
C THR A 443 4.32 -1.22 7.36
N GLY A 444 5.65 -1.45 7.58
CA GLY A 444 6.19 -2.39 8.62
C GLY A 444 7.58 -2.30 9.35
N ASP A 445 8.67 -1.72 8.83
CA ASP A 445 9.93 -1.53 9.61
C ASP A 445 9.95 -0.21 10.40
N THR A 446 8.99 0.66 10.09
CA THR A 446 8.58 1.86 10.82
C THR A 446 8.40 1.60 12.31
N ARG A 447 9.00 2.45 13.16
CA ARG A 447 8.79 2.47 14.62
C ARG A 447 7.61 3.35 15.00
N ILE A 448 6.86 2.98 16.03
CA ILE A 448 5.76 3.76 16.60
C ILE A 448 6.09 4.09 18.06
N VAL A 449 5.70 5.29 18.50
CA VAL A 449 5.86 5.74 19.90
C VAL A 449 4.77 5.08 20.75
N THR A 450 5.14 4.26 21.75
CA THR A 450 4.18 3.49 22.56
C THR A 450 4.52 3.48 24.06
N ASN A 451 3.54 3.12 24.91
CA ASN A 451 3.76 2.86 26.34
C ASN A 451 4.55 1.58 26.64
N LYS A 452 5.04 0.90 25.60
CA LYS A 452 6.00 -0.22 25.63
C LYS A 452 7.35 0.19 25.01
N GLY A 453 7.64 1.50 25.01
CA GLY A 453 8.77 2.13 24.34
C GLY A 453 8.50 2.41 22.86
N ILE A 454 9.52 2.85 22.14
CA ILE A 454 9.46 3.11 20.70
C ILE A 454 9.73 1.79 19.97
N ARG A 455 8.71 1.18 19.36
CA ARG A 455 8.73 -0.21 18.89
C ARG A 455 8.44 -0.31 17.39
N THR A 456 9.10 -1.20 16.64
CA THR A 456 8.79 -1.40 15.21
C THR A 456 7.39 -2.01 15.04
N LEU A 457 6.71 -1.71 13.93
CA LEU A 457 5.48 -2.40 13.54
C LEU A 457 5.70 -3.93 13.47
N THR A 458 6.89 -4.38 13.04
CA THR A 458 7.28 -5.80 13.06
C THR A 458 7.42 -6.35 14.49
N ASP A 459 8.07 -5.64 15.42
CA ASP A 459 8.21 -6.01 16.85
C ASP A 459 6.85 -6.17 17.54
N LEU A 460 5.93 -5.25 17.26
CA LEU A 460 4.58 -5.22 17.84
C LEU A 460 3.68 -6.29 17.18
N TYR A 461 3.84 -6.52 15.87
CA TYR A 461 3.19 -7.62 15.17
C TYR A 461 3.66 -8.99 15.67
N SER A 462 4.95 -9.15 15.98
CA SER A 462 5.52 -10.40 16.49
C SER A 462 5.18 -10.68 17.95
N SER A 463 4.97 -9.64 18.76
CA SER A 463 4.61 -9.78 20.19
C SER A 463 3.10 -9.88 20.43
N GLN A 464 2.28 -9.24 19.58
CA GLN A 464 0.82 -9.13 19.76
C GLN A 464 0.41 -8.62 21.16
N GLU A 465 1.27 -7.81 21.80
CA GLU A 465 0.97 -7.15 23.06
C GLU A 465 -0.04 -6.00 22.88
N GLU A 466 -0.68 -5.57 23.97
CA GLU A 466 -1.50 -4.36 23.96
C GLU A 466 -0.69 -3.14 24.39
N PHE A 467 -0.86 -2.04 23.67
CA PHE A 467 -0.11 -0.80 23.83
C PHE A 467 -0.98 0.41 23.47
N ASN A 468 -0.71 1.53 24.13
CA ASN A 468 -1.19 2.84 23.71
C ASN A 468 -0.11 3.48 22.83
N VAL A 469 -0.52 4.35 21.91
CA VAL A 469 0.38 5.11 21.02
C VAL A 469 0.23 6.60 21.25
N SER A 470 1.30 7.36 21.05
CA SER A 470 1.20 8.81 20.99
C SER A 470 0.77 9.25 19.59
N SER A 471 -0.16 10.20 19.50
CA SER A 471 -0.34 11.04 18.32
C SER A 471 -0.02 12.49 18.65
N ASP A 472 0.29 13.29 17.62
CA ASP A 472 0.53 14.72 17.77
C ASP A 472 -0.81 15.47 17.82
N VAL A 473 -0.95 16.41 18.76
CA VAL A 473 -2.25 17.09 18.99
C VAL A 473 -2.73 17.91 17.80
N ARG A 474 -1.83 18.28 16.87
CA ARG A 474 -2.18 18.99 15.63
C ARG A 474 -2.80 18.10 14.55
N ALA A 475 -2.84 16.79 14.76
CA ALA A 475 -3.45 15.79 13.88
C ALA A 475 -4.77 15.22 14.44
N ILE A 476 -5.27 15.77 15.56
CA ILE A 476 -6.52 15.35 16.21
C ILE A 476 -7.63 16.32 15.82
N GLU A 477 -8.57 15.84 15.01
CA GLU A 477 -9.66 16.66 14.49
C GLU A 477 -10.85 16.71 15.49
N ASN A 478 -11.35 17.92 15.77
CA ASN A 478 -12.53 18.23 16.62
C ASN A 478 -12.43 17.97 18.15
N GLN A 479 -11.59 18.71 18.87
CA GLN A 479 -11.75 18.93 20.32
C GLN A 479 -11.56 20.40 20.76
N GLU A 480 -12.39 20.88 21.69
CA GLU A 480 -12.02 21.99 22.58
C GLU A 480 -11.00 21.49 23.61
N ILE A 481 -9.80 22.04 23.64
CA ILE A 481 -8.73 21.57 24.54
C ILE A 481 -8.98 22.06 25.98
N ILE A 482 -9.53 21.20 26.84
CA ILE A 482 -9.64 21.46 28.29
C ILE A 482 -8.35 21.03 29.00
N LEU A 483 -7.37 21.93 29.06
CA LEU A 483 -6.10 21.72 29.76
C LEU A 483 -6.28 21.61 31.28
N LYS A 484 -6.25 20.38 31.82
CA LYS A 484 -6.20 20.13 33.27
C LYS A 484 -4.80 20.39 33.84
N TYR A 485 -4.45 21.66 34.05
CA TYR A 485 -3.36 22.02 34.95
C TYR A 485 -3.77 21.81 36.42
N GLY A 486 -2.82 21.33 37.24
CA GLY A 486 -3.10 20.90 38.61
C GLY A 486 -3.56 22.05 39.53
N ASN A 487 -4.69 21.81 40.22
CA ASN A 487 -5.17 22.58 41.38
C ASN A 487 -5.25 24.11 41.22
N ARG A 488 -5.73 24.64 40.08
CA ARG A 488 -6.30 26.00 39.99
C ARG A 488 -7.27 26.15 38.80
N SER A 489 -8.48 26.62 39.10
CA SER A 489 -9.48 27.27 38.23
C SER A 489 -9.50 26.90 36.73
N GLU A 490 -10.56 26.19 36.31
CA GLU A 490 -10.86 25.94 34.89
C GLU A 490 -11.05 27.26 34.11
N GLN A 491 -10.48 27.33 32.90
CA GLN A 491 -10.78 28.35 31.90
C GLN A 491 -10.96 27.68 30.53
N ARG A 492 -11.99 28.11 29.78
CA ARG A 492 -12.22 27.70 28.39
C ARG A 492 -11.72 28.80 27.45
N TYR A 493 -11.09 28.43 26.34
CA TYR A 493 -10.53 29.35 25.36
C TYR A 493 -11.04 29.02 23.95
N SER A 494 -11.47 30.04 23.19
CA SER A 494 -12.00 29.89 21.84
C SER A 494 -11.04 30.41 20.76
N ASN A 495 -10.57 29.49 19.91
CA ASN A 495 -9.89 29.69 18.62
C ASN A 495 -8.60 30.54 18.55
N LYS A 496 -7.72 30.15 17.62
CA LYS A 496 -6.42 30.79 17.28
C LYS A 496 -5.32 30.74 18.35
N ILE A 497 -4.77 29.54 18.58
CA ILE A 497 -3.32 29.23 18.58
C ILE A 497 -3.23 27.70 18.52
N ALA A 498 -2.51 27.15 17.54
CA ALA A 498 -2.22 25.72 17.52
C ALA A 498 -1.22 25.41 18.63
N GLN A 499 -1.65 24.67 19.66
CA GLN A 499 -0.76 24.22 20.73
C GLN A 499 0.11 23.07 20.23
N PHE A 500 1.39 23.09 20.58
CA PHE A 500 2.32 21.99 20.33
C PHE A 500 2.20 20.98 21.47
N GLY A 501 2.24 19.69 21.14
CA GLY A 501 2.02 18.62 22.11
C GLY A 501 1.73 17.27 21.48
N THR A 502 1.50 16.31 22.36
CA THR A 502 1.22 14.91 22.06
C THR A 502 0.22 14.37 23.07
N ASP A 503 -0.67 13.49 22.62
CA ASP A 503 -1.66 12.82 23.47
C ASP A 503 -1.75 11.33 23.08
N ASN A 504 -2.33 10.51 23.97
CA ASN A 504 -2.00 9.09 24.09
C ASN A 504 -3.24 8.20 24.01
N PHE A 505 -3.37 7.49 22.88
CA PHE A 505 -4.59 6.84 22.41
C PHE A 505 -4.45 5.33 22.37
N ARG A 506 -5.58 4.60 22.36
CA ARG A 506 -5.53 3.14 22.26
C ARG A 506 -5.34 2.74 20.80
N SER A 507 -4.34 1.90 20.57
CA SER A 507 -4.07 1.33 19.26
C SER A 507 -4.70 -0.06 19.16
N SER A 508 -5.27 -0.39 18.01
CA SER A 508 -5.39 -1.79 17.62
C SER A 508 -4.00 -2.45 17.68
N LYS A 509 -3.95 -3.76 17.92
CA LYS A 509 -2.72 -4.52 17.69
C LYS A 509 -2.26 -4.33 16.25
N VAL A 510 -0.95 -4.42 16.00
CA VAL A 510 -0.44 -4.38 14.62
C VAL A 510 -0.97 -5.58 13.86
N PHE A 511 -1.53 -5.32 12.69
CA PHE A 511 -2.13 -6.33 11.83
C PHE A 511 -1.51 -6.28 10.43
N MET A 512 -1.51 -7.38 9.67
CA MET A 512 -0.89 -7.42 8.35
C MET A 512 -1.92 -7.50 7.20
N THR A 513 -1.65 -6.95 6.01
CA THR A 513 -2.74 -6.32 5.18
C THR A 513 -2.75 -6.54 3.66
N ASN A 514 -1.77 -6.03 2.91
CA ASN A 514 -1.47 -6.41 1.51
C ASN A 514 -0.14 -7.19 1.52
N PRO A 515 0.29 -8.01 0.51
CA PRO A 515 1.53 -8.83 0.51
C PRO A 515 2.78 -8.21 -0.12
N ASN A 516 2.63 -7.43 -1.19
CA ASN A 516 3.74 -7.07 -2.06
C ASN A 516 3.41 -5.80 -2.89
N ALA A 517 2.77 -4.80 -2.26
CA ALA A 517 2.63 -3.42 -2.73
C ALA A 517 3.96 -2.64 -2.65
N ALA A 518 4.09 -1.54 -3.40
CA ALA A 518 5.31 -0.72 -3.38
C ALA A 518 5.47 -0.02 -2.03
N VAL A 519 6.68 -0.03 -1.46
CA VAL A 519 7.05 0.69 -0.23
C VAL A 519 7.90 1.92 -0.55
N PHE A 520 7.43 3.09 -0.14
CA PHE A 520 7.98 4.44 -0.33
C PHE A 520 8.61 4.97 0.95
N GLU A 521 9.90 5.23 0.92
CA GLU A 521 10.64 5.91 1.97
C GLU A 521 10.69 7.42 1.71
N VAL A 522 10.05 8.17 2.59
CA VAL A 522 10.24 9.61 2.73
C VAL A 522 11.43 9.84 3.66
N LYS A 523 12.28 10.82 3.34
CA LYS A 523 13.36 11.32 4.21
C LYS A 523 13.28 12.84 4.34
N THR A 524 13.58 13.36 5.51
CA THR A 524 13.47 14.79 5.88
C THR A 524 14.82 15.39 6.29
N ALA A 525 14.90 16.72 6.37
CA ALA A 525 16.15 17.47 6.52
C ALA A 525 16.81 17.32 7.91
N SER A 526 16.04 17.19 8.98
CA SER A 526 16.55 16.85 10.32
C SER A 526 16.81 15.35 10.50
N GLY A 527 16.48 14.50 9.53
CA GLY A 527 16.84 13.08 9.51
C GLY A 527 15.74 12.09 9.87
N TYR A 528 14.48 12.52 10.01
CA TYR A 528 13.35 11.59 10.11
C TYR A 528 13.12 10.87 8.78
N SER A 529 12.61 9.63 8.83
CA SER A 529 12.19 8.90 7.64
C SER A 529 11.07 7.93 7.94
N ILE A 530 10.07 7.83 7.06
CA ILE A 530 8.99 6.84 7.17
C ILE A 530 8.88 6.05 5.88
N LYS A 531 8.56 4.76 5.99
CA LYS A 531 8.19 3.90 4.87
C LYS A 531 6.68 3.71 4.83
N GLY A 532 6.05 3.91 3.67
CA GLY A 532 4.60 3.76 3.41
C GLY A 532 4.27 2.99 2.13
N THR A 533 3.04 2.53 1.93
CA THR A 533 2.51 2.37 0.55
C THR A 533 2.23 3.76 -0.02
N SER A 534 2.14 3.89 -1.35
CA SER A 534 1.87 5.18 -2.01
C SER A 534 0.67 5.88 -1.38
N ASP A 535 -0.40 5.12 -1.17
CA ASP A 535 -1.75 5.62 -0.88
C ASP A 535 -1.98 5.90 0.63
N HIS A 536 -0.95 5.72 1.46
CA HIS A 536 -0.99 6.00 2.89
C HIS A 536 -0.62 7.44 3.18
N LYS A 537 -1.44 8.10 3.99
CA LYS A 537 -1.31 9.55 4.20
C LYS A 537 -0.38 9.85 5.36
N VAL A 538 0.34 10.96 5.25
CA VAL A 538 1.08 11.61 6.33
C VAL A 538 0.59 13.04 6.53
N MET A 539 0.81 13.60 7.72
CA MET A 539 0.46 14.99 8.01
C MET A 539 1.55 15.96 7.52
N THR A 540 1.14 16.99 6.80
CA THR A 540 2.00 18.00 6.15
C THR A 540 1.60 19.43 6.54
N GLY A 541 2.34 20.44 6.04
CA GLY A 541 1.98 21.86 6.10
C GLY A 541 0.50 22.15 5.83
N ASP A 542 -0.05 21.45 4.83
CA ASP A 542 -1.32 21.75 4.18
C ASP A 542 -2.37 20.64 4.41
N GLY A 543 -2.08 19.70 5.30
CA GLY A 543 -2.98 18.60 5.67
C GLY A 543 -2.46 17.20 5.28
N TRP A 544 -3.37 16.29 4.96
CA TRP A 544 -3.11 14.84 4.87
C TRP A 544 -2.78 14.35 3.45
N LYS A 545 -1.55 14.59 2.96
CA LYS A 545 -1.07 14.07 1.66
C LYS A 545 -0.70 12.58 1.76
N THR A 546 -1.00 11.78 0.73
CA THR A 546 -0.46 10.41 0.58
C THR A 546 1.05 10.44 0.37
N ILE A 547 1.77 9.38 0.76
CA ILE A 547 3.22 9.29 0.57
C ILE A 547 3.63 9.28 -0.91
N GLY A 548 2.72 8.93 -1.84
CA GLY A 548 2.91 9.12 -3.27
C GLY A 548 2.83 10.59 -3.72
N GLU A 549 2.01 11.42 -3.05
CA GLU A 549 1.79 12.84 -3.39
C GLU A 549 2.87 13.81 -2.85
N LEU A 550 3.88 13.31 -2.13
CA LEU A 550 4.87 14.12 -1.41
C LEU A 550 6.07 14.57 -2.27
N SER A 551 6.42 15.85 -2.20
CA SER A 551 7.60 16.45 -2.86
C SER A 551 8.72 16.86 -1.87
N PRO A 552 9.91 17.27 -2.34
CA PRO A 552 10.94 17.92 -1.49
C PRO A 552 10.60 19.33 -0.99
N ASP A 553 9.51 19.92 -1.48
CA ASP A 553 9.04 21.26 -1.13
C ASP A 553 7.97 21.19 -0.02
N ASP A 554 7.31 20.04 0.12
CA ASP A 554 6.53 19.69 1.31
C ASP A 554 7.35 19.75 2.61
N SER A 555 6.65 20.08 3.70
CA SER A 555 7.16 19.86 5.05
C SER A 555 6.22 18.96 5.85
N LEU A 556 6.77 17.87 6.40
CA LEU A 556 6.03 16.92 7.22
C LEU A 556 5.92 17.41 8.65
N TYR A 557 4.81 17.11 9.31
CA TYR A 557 4.66 17.35 10.74
C TYR A 557 5.50 16.33 11.51
N ILE A 558 6.49 16.85 12.23
CA ILE A 558 7.30 16.09 13.17
C ILE A 558 6.71 16.24 14.58
N GLN A 559 6.83 15.20 15.41
CA GLN A 559 6.36 15.16 16.80
C GLN A 559 6.70 16.45 17.58
N SER A 560 5.67 17.09 18.15
CA SER A 560 5.77 18.41 18.81
C SER A 560 5.68 18.41 20.33
N GLY A 561 5.63 17.23 20.97
CA GLY A 561 5.57 17.08 22.41
C GLY A 561 6.21 15.79 22.93
N GLU A 562 6.20 15.64 24.25
CA GLU A 562 6.68 14.43 24.94
C GLU A 562 5.76 13.24 24.66
N GLY A 563 6.33 12.20 24.03
CA GLY A 563 5.61 10.96 23.73
C GLY A 563 5.75 9.91 24.82
N LEU A 564 5.11 8.77 24.62
CA LEU A 564 5.18 7.65 25.56
C LEU A 564 6.58 7.03 25.63
N PHE A 565 6.94 6.59 26.84
CA PHE A 565 8.10 5.76 27.13
C PHE A 565 7.64 4.41 27.73
N ALA A 566 8.54 3.44 27.86
CA ALA A 566 8.24 2.24 28.64
C ALA A 566 8.26 2.54 30.15
N GLU A 567 7.68 1.66 30.96
CA GLU A 567 7.76 1.73 32.42
C GLU A 567 9.16 1.34 32.92
N LYS A 568 9.73 0.26 32.38
CA LYS A 568 11.13 -0.18 32.55
C LYS A 568 11.50 -1.25 31.53
N TYR A 569 12.80 -1.47 31.28
CA TYR A 569 13.27 -2.65 30.55
C TYR A 569 13.84 -3.70 31.51
N VAL A 570 13.54 -4.98 31.26
CA VAL A 570 14.07 -6.14 32.02
C VAL A 570 15.00 -6.91 31.09
N PHE A 571 16.20 -7.25 31.57
CA PHE A 571 17.18 -8.02 30.80
C PHE A 571 16.96 -9.53 30.95
N GLU A 572 17.10 -10.25 29.84
CA GLU A 572 17.16 -11.71 29.87
C GLU A 572 18.37 -12.23 30.66
N LYS A 573 18.23 -13.42 31.24
CA LYS A 573 19.27 -14.04 32.07
C LYS A 573 20.50 -14.40 31.22
N PHE A 574 21.52 -13.56 31.26
CA PHE A 574 22.78 -13.81 30.57
C PHE A 574 23.61 -14.90 31.27
N GLU A 575 23.83 -16.02 30.58
CA GLU A 575 24.73 -17.08 31.01
C GLU A 575 25.92 -17.20 30.04
N TYR A 576 27.11 -17.48 30.57
CA TYR A 576 28.31 -17.70 29.77
C TYR A 576 29.16 -18.85 30.33
N VAL A 577 29.36 -19.87 29.50
CA VAL A 577 30.28 -20.99 29.75
C VAL A 577 31.40 -20.91 28.71
N SER A 578 32.65 -20.98 29.17
CA SER A 578 33.81 -21.08 28.29
C SER A 578 34.03 -22.52 27.84
N SER A 579 34.47 -22.73 26.59
CA SER A 579 34.95 -24.03 26.12
C SER A 579 36.23 -24.50 26.80
N ASN A 580 36.86 -23.65 27.62
CA ASN A 580 38.10 -23.94 28.33
C ASN A 580 37.88 -23.93 29.85
N ASN A 581 38.07 -25.09 30.48
CA ASN A 581 37.82 -25.30 31.91
C ASN A 581 38.71 -24.48 32.86
N LYS A 582 39.86 -23.97 32.42
CA LYS A 582 40.65 -23.00 33.20
C LYS A 582 39.86 -21.71 33.41
N TRP A 583 39.21 -21.22 32.36
CA TRP A 583 38.39 -20.01 32.41
C TRP A 583 37.08 -20.25 33.17
N ASN A 584 36.44 -21.41 33.05
CA ASN A 584 35.27 -21.75 33.87
C ASN A 584 35.57 -21.71 35.38
N LYS A 585 36.72 -22.27 35.81
CA LYS A 585 37.19 -22.16 37.20
C LYS A 585 37.45 -20.71 37.64
N TYR A 586 38.01 -19.88 36.76
CA TYR A 586 38.21 -18.45 37.02
C TYR A 586 36.87 -17.69 37.17
N TYR A 587 35.91 -17.91 36.27
CA TYR A 587 34.60 -17.25 36.31
C TYR A 587 33.70 -17.70 37.46
N ALA A 588 33.87 -18.92 37.97
CA ALA A 588 33.16 -19.41 39.16
C ALA A 588 33.55 -18.63 40.44
N VAL A 589 34.77 -18.09 40.51
CA VAL A 589 35.25 -17.26 41.62
C VAL A 589 34.96 -15.77 41.38
N ASN A 590 35.18 -15.30 40.14
CA ASN A 590 35.01 -13.90 39.75
C ASN A 590 33.55 -13.64 39.35
N LYS A 591 32.69 -13.23 40.28
CA LYS A 591 31.26 -12.98 40.01
C LYS A 591 31.05 -11.89 38.95
N PHE A 592 30.04 -12.10 38.10
CA PHE A 592 29.52 -11.13 37.14
C PHE A 592 28.07 -10.80 37.54
N ASN A 593 27.89 -9.62 38.12
CA ASN A 593 26.61 -9.11 38.58
C ASN A 593 25.90 -8.43 37.39
N VAL A 594 25.34 -9.25 36.50
CA VAL A 594 24.59 -8.75 35.33
C VAL A 594 23.38 -7.94 35.82
N PRO A 595 23.21 -6.67 35.39
CA PRO A 595 21.98 -5.91 35.67
C PRO A 595 20.75 -6.66 35.17
N THR A 596 19.74 -6.81 36.03
CA THR A 596 18.46 -7.45 35.71
C THR A 596 17.47 -6.49 35.03
N GLU A 597 17.66 -5.19 35.20
CA GLU A 597 16.77 -4.13 34.73
C GLU A 597 17.59 -2.95 34.21
N SER A 598 17.00 -2.11 33.35
CA SER A 598 17.61 -0.84 32.92
C SER A 598 17.53 0.24 33.98
N ASP A 599 18.55 1.09 34.08
CA ASP A 599 18.51 2.31 34.85
C ASP A 599 19.28 3.45 34.14
N GLU A 600 19.32 4.62 34.77
CA GLU A 600 19.99 5.81 34.26
C GLU A 600 21.52 5.67 34.25
N GLU A 601 22.11 4.98 35.25
CA GLU A 601 23.56 4.79 35.36
C GLU A 601 24.09 3.87 34.25
N LEU A 602 23.37 2.79 33.96
CA LEU A 602 23.63 1.93 32.82
C LEU A 602 23.41 2.68 31.51
N GLY A 603 22.34 3.47 31.41
CA GLY A 603 22.09 4.37 30.28
C GLY A 603 23.32 5.22 29.98
N GLU A 604 23.80 5.99 30.95
CA GLU A 604 25.00 6.82 30.83
C GLU A 604 26.26 6.03 30.46
N LEU A 605 26.49 4.88 31.09
CA LEU A 605 27.64 4.01 30.84
C LEU A 605 27.66 3.54 29.37
N ILE A 606 26.50 3.14 28.84
CA ILE A 606 26.35 2.75 27.43
C ILE A 606 26.45 3.97 26.51
N GLY A 607 25.92 5.12 26.90
CA GLY A 607 26.05 6.37 26.15
C GLY A 607 27.51 6.78 25.95
N TRP A 608 28.32 6.74 27.01
CA TRP A 608 29.75 7.02 26.93
C TRP A 608 30.49 5.97 26.09
N LEU A 609 30.20 4.68 26.27
CA LEU A 609 30.80 3.59 25.48
C LEU A 609 30.46 3.69 23.98
N VAL A 610 29.26 4.18 23.64
CA VAL A 610 28.81 4.41 22.27
C VAL A 610 29.42 5.68 21.67
N GLY A 611 29.75 6.70 22.47
CA GLY A 611 30.64 7.79 22.05
C GLY A 611 32.11 7.36 22.08
N ASP A 612 32.83 7.84 23.11
CA ASP A 612 34.25 7.57 23.40
C ASP A 612 34.49 6.15 23.95
N GLY A 613 34.24 5.13 23.13
CA GLY A 613 34.52 3.74 23.49
C GLY A 613 34.33 2.70 22.38
N PHE A 614 34.74 1.46 22.66
CA PHE A 614 34.57 0.30 21.79
C PHE A 614 34.69 -1.05 22.53
N ILE A 615 34.26 -2.13 21.87
CA ILE A 615 34.49 -3.52 22.31
C ILE A 615 35.46 -4.16 21.30
N ASP A 616 36.57 -4.74 21.79
CA ASP A 616 37.61 -5.37 20.96
C ASP A 616 37.08 -6.63 20.26
N THR A 617 37.26 -6.69 18.94
CA THR A 617 36.70 -7.76 18.08
C THR A 617 37.43 -9.10 18.17
N THR A 618 38.52 -9.20 18.94
CA THR A 618 39.35 -10.41 19.08
C THR A 618 39.27 -11.04 20.47
N LYS A 619 39.11 -10.21 21.51
CA LYS A 619 39.12 -10.61 22.93
C LYS A 619 37.79 -10.32 23.64
N ASP A 620 36.90 -9.53 23.03
CA ASP A 620 35.67 -9.00 23.64
C ASP A 620 35.94 -8.20 24.93
N HIS A 621 37.12 -7.59 25.05
CA HIS A 621 37.44 -6.64 26.12
C HIS A 621 36.77 -5.29 25.83
N THR A 622 36.32 -4.58 26.87
CA THR A 622 35.60 -3.30 26.74
C THR A 622 36.54 -2.13 27.02
N TYR A 623 36.54 -1.12 26.16
CA TYR A 623 37.44 0.04 26.21
C TYR A 623 36.63 1.34 26.28
N PHE A 624 36.96 2.17 27.26
CA PHE A 624 36.43 3.53 27.44
C PHE A 624 37.58 4.52 27.25
N VAL A 625 37.36 5.58 26.49
CA VAL A 625 38.33 6.65 26.22
C VAL A 625 37.90 7.91 26.97
N PHE A 626 38.87 8.68 27.44
CA PHE A 626 38.66 9.95 28.14
C PHE A 626 39.70 10.95 27.65
N GLY A 627 39.27 12.14 27.21
CA GLY A 627 40.17 13.26 26.97
C GLY A 627 40.64 13.87 28.29
N ASN A 628 41.66 14.73 28.23
CA ASN A 628 42.25 15.39 29.42
C ASN A 628 41.26 16.21 30.26
N LYS A 629 40.06 16.52 29.76
CA LYS A 629 39.00 17.27 30.46
C LYS A 629 37.92 16.38 31.07
N ASP A 630 38.01 15.08 30.85
CA ASP A 630 36.94 14.12 31.10
C ASP A 630 37.37 13.03 32.10
N TYR A 631 38.60 13.14 32.63
CA TYR A 631 39.18 12.24 33.63
C TYR A 631 38.35 12.17 34.93
N ASP A 632 37.60 13.21 35.26
CA ASP A 632 36.69 13.23 36.43
C ASP A 632 35.56 12.20 36.33
N LEU A 633 35.31 11.67 35.13
CA LEU A 633 34.37 10.55 34.92
C LEU A 633 35.02 9.18 35.10
N ILE A 634 36.35 9.06 35.09
CA ILE A 634 37.04 7.77 35.29
C ILE A 634 36.62 7.13 36.63
N PRO A 635 36.53 7.85 37.77
CA PRO A 635 35.96 7.30 39.01
C PRO A 635 34.49 6.84 38.88
N LYS A 636 33.63 7.60 38.17
CA LYS A 636 32.21 7.27 37.97
C LYS A 636 32.06 5.98 37.15
N VAL A 637 32.69 5.93 35.98
CA VAL A 637 32.69 4.76 35.08
C VAL A 637 33.33 3.55 35.78
N LYS A 638 34.46 3.72 36.48
CA LYS A 638 35.10 2.64 37.26
C LYS A 638 34.19 2.12 38.37
N SER A 639 33.43 2.98 39.05
CA SER A 639 32.45 2.57 40.05
C SER A 639 31.37 1.66 39.43
N TYR A 640 30.83 2.03 38.27
CA TYR A 640 29.81 1.23 37.57
C TYR A 640 30.35 -0.11 37.07
N ILE A 641 31.56 -0.14 36.50
CA ILE A 641 32.23 -1.40 36.15
C ILE A 641 32.45 -2.26 37.41
N ASN A 642 32.82 -1.68 38.55
CA ASN A 642 33.00 -2.42 39.80
C ASN A 642 31.68 -2.94 40.42
N LYS A 643 30.53 -2.27 40.21
CA LYS A 643 29.22 -2.82 40.60
C LYS A 643 28.92 -4.11 39.84
N ILE A 644 29.16 -4.09 38.53
CA ILE A 644 28.86 -5.16 37.57
C ILE A 644 29.89 -6.30 37.65
N LEU A 645 31.18 -5.97 37.83
CA LEU A 645 32.30 -6.92 37.94
C LEU A 645 33.24 -6.49 39.09
N PRO A 646 32.94 -6.87 40.35
CA PRO A 646 33.72 -6.44 41.52
C PRO A 646 35.19 -6.85 41.54
N THR A 647 35.58 -7.83 40.71
CA THR A 647 36.94 -8.38 40.63
C THR A 647 37.58 -8.26 39.24
N ALA A 648 37.02 -7.46 38.33
CA ALA A 648 37.61 -7.28 37.00
C ALA A 648 38.94 -6.52 37.07
N THR A 649 39.94 -7.04 36.34
CA THR A 649 41.19 -6.31 36.07
C THR A 649 40.90 -5.14 35.15
N ILE A 650 40.86 -3.94 35.72
CA ILE A 650 40.81 -2.67 35.00
C ILE A 650 42.25 -2.18 34.79
N SER A 651 42.58 -1.76 33.58
CA SER A 651 43.92 -1.30 33.19
C SER A 651 43.83 -0.05 32.34
N PHE A 652 44.93 0.70 32.24
CA PHE A 652 44.98 1.99 31.56
C PHE A 652 46.11 2.02 30.53
N ASN A 653 45.81 2.46 29.32
CA ASN A 653 46.80 2.92 28.37
C ASN A 653 46.79 4.46 28.40
N GLU A 654 47.95 5.07 28.60
CA GLU A 654 48.09 6.54 28.63
C GLU A 654 48.66 7.06 27.32
N PHE A 655 48.04 8.11 26.80
CA PHE A 655 48.46 8.83 25.59
C PHE A 655 48.52 10.33 25.92
N GLU A 656 49.25 11.11 25.11
CA GLU A 656 49.56 12.52 25.41
C GLU A 656 48.35 13.41 25.73
N ASN A 657 47.19 13.13 25.13
CA ASN A 657 45.96 13.91 25.32
C ASN A 657 44.72 13.07 25.68
N SER A 658 44.91 11.80 26.06
CA SER A 658 43.81 10.91 26.45
C SER A 658 44.26 9.72 27.28
N LYS A 659 43.35 9.19 28.10
CA LYS A 659 43.51 7.91 28.80
C LYS A 659 42.46 6.92 28.30
N GLN A 660 42.90 5.70 28.06
CA GLN A 660 42.02 4.60 27.65
C GLN A 660 41.96 3.58 28.79
N MET A 661 40.82 3.54 29.47
CA MET A 661 40.52 2.52 30.48
C MET A 661 39.99 1.27 29.78
N TYR A 662 40.54 0.09 30.09
CA TYR A 662 40.07 -1.17 29.52
C TYR A 662 39.82 -2.24 30.57
N VAL A 663 38.70 -2.95 30.38
CA VAL A 663 38.19 -3.98 31.29
C VAL A 663 38.52 -5.35 30.71
N GLN A 664 39.39 -6.10 31.40
CA GLN A 664 39.88 -7.39 30.94
C GLN A 664 38.95 -8.57 31.28
N ASP A 665 37.65 -8.41 31.04
CA ASP A 665 36.67 -9.49 31.17
C ASP A 665 35.80 -9.61 29.91
N ARG A 666 35.99 -10.71 29.19
CA ARG A 666 35.24 -11.10 27.99
C ARG A 666 33.72 -11.17 28.21
N ARG A 667 33.26 -11.48 29.43
CA ARG A 667 31.82 -11.60 29.74
C ARG A 667 31.10 -10.26 29.60
N LEU A 668 31.78 -9.16 29.96
CA LEU A 668 31.24 -7.81 29.80
C LEU A 668 31.00 -7.51 28.32
N GLY A 669 32.01 -7.66 27.45
CA GLY A 669 31.86 -7.38 26.02
C GLY A 669 30.87 -8.33 25.33
N LEU A 670 30.71 -9.56 25.79
CA LEU A 670 29.68 -10.48 25.29
C LEU A 670 28.26 -10.06 25.71
N TRP A 671 28.05 -9.70 26.98
CA TRP A 671 26.74 -9.21 27.46
C TRP A 671 26.33 -7.88 26.83
N LEU A 672 27.27 -6.93 26.71
CA LEU A 672 27.07 -5.66 26.04
C LEU A 672 26.62 -5.87 24.59
N LYS A 673 27.24 -6.81 23.87
CA LYS A 673 26.79 -7.19 22.52
C LYS A 673 25.41 -7.86 22.52
N SER A 674 25.06 -8.71 23.49
CA SER A 674 23.72 -9.33 23.54
C SER A 674 22.60 -8.32 23.82
N ILE A 675 22.86 -7.22 24.54
CA ILE A 675 21.89 -6.12 24.70
C ILE A 675 21.94 -5.10 23.54
N GLY A 676 22.74 -5.36 22.51
CA GLY A 676 22.78 -4.61 21.25
C GLY A 676 23.83 -3.50 21.16
N VAL A 677 24.83 -3.45 22.06
CA VAL A 677 25.98 -2.54 21.91
C VAL A 677 26.88 -3.01 20.77
N SER A 678 27.08 -2.14 19.79
CA SER A 678 27.86 -2.45 18.58
C SER A 678 29.36 -2.56 18.87
N ASN A 679 29.99 -3.65 18.43
CA ASN A 679 31.45 -3.81 18.36
C ASN A 679 32.03 -3.44 16.97
N LYS A 680 31.24 -2.75 16.13
CA LYS A 680 31.64 -2.32 14.79
C LYS A 680 32.42 -0.99 14.82
N LYS A 681 32.87 -0.54 13.64
CA LYS A 681 33.58 0.73 13.49
C LYS A 681 32.66 1.94 13.77
N SER A 682 33.26 3.10 14.03
CA SER A 682 32.55 4.34 14.40
C SER A 682 31.38 4.71 13.47
N HIS A 683 31.54 4.56 12.15
CA HIS A 683 30.52 4.85 11.14
C HIS A 683 29.40 3.79 11.05
N GLU A 684 29.51 2.67 11.77
CA GLU A 684 28.49 1.63 11.88
C GLU A 684 27.87 1.53 13.29
N LYS A 685 28.16 2.49 14.19
CA LYS A 685 27.49 2.60 15.49
C LYS A 685 26.01 2.94 15.29
N ILE A 686 25.15 2.45 16.19
CA ILE A 686 23.69 2.59 16.20
C ILE A 686 23.20 2.71 17.65
N VAL A 687 21.95 3.13 17.85
CA VAL A 687 21.34 3.12 19.19
C VAL A 687 21.07 1.66 19.64
N PRO A 688 21.60 1.21 20.80
CA PRO A 688 21.43 -0.18 21.27
C PRO A 688 19.96 -0.58 21.45
N GLY A 689 19.66 -1.86 21.16
CA GLY A 689 18.29 -2.37 21.06
C GLY A 689 17.42 -2.15 22.30
N PHE A 690 17.99 -2.23 23.50
CA PHE A 690 17.23 -2.04 24.75
C PHE A 690 16.81 -0.58 25.02
N ILE A 691 17.56 0.41 24.53
CA ILE A 691 17.27 1.85 24.76
C ILE A 691 15.89 2.22 24.21
N TRP A 692 15.55 1.71 23.03
CA TRP A 692 14.22 1.89 22.42
C TRP A 692 13.06 1.37 23.28
N LYS A 693 13.33 0.43 24.19
CA LYS A 693 12.34 -0.30 24.99
C LYS A 693 12.44 0.04 26.49
N SER A 694 13.22 1.06 26.84
CA SER A 694 13.47 1.49 28.22
C SER A 694 12.63 2.71 28.63
N ASP A 695 12.70 3.04 29.92
CA ASP A 695 12.04 4.20 30.51
C ASP A 695 12.74 5.53 30.19
N LYS A 696 12.03 6.64 30.46
CA LYS A 696 12.52 8.00 30.20
C LYS A 696 13.90 8.27 30.82
N LYS A 697 14.22 7.74 32.01
CA LYS A 697 15.50 8.00 32.69
C LYS A 697 16.64 7.20 32.09
N THR A 698 16.45 5.93 31.72
CA THR A 698 17.47 5.18 30.96
C THR A 698 17.76 5.85 29.61
N VAL A 699 16.72 6.29 28.88
CA VAL A 699 16.91 6.97 27.58
C VAL A 699 17.61 8.32 27.77
N ALA A 700 17.22 9.10 28.77
CA ALA A 700 17.90 10.36 29.12
C ALA A 700 19.36 10.11 29.53
N GLY A 701 19.64 9.08 30.34
CA GLY A 701 21.00 8.67 30.71
C GLY A 701 21.85 8.32 29.50
N PHE A 702 21.33 7.54 28.55
CA PHE A 702 22.04 7.23 27.29
C PHE A 702 22.39 8.49 26.48
N LEU A 703 21.43 9.41 26.33
CA LEU A 703 21.67 10.68 25.65
C LEU A 703 22.66 11.57 26.44
N ARG A 704 22.54 11.65 27.78
CA ARG A 704 23.46 12.35 28.69
C ARG A 704 24.88 11.82 28.52
N GLY A 705 25.07 10.50 28.51
CA GLY A 705 26.37 9.85 28.31
C GLY A 705 26.97 10.17 26.94
N LEU A 706 26.20 9.98 25.87
CA LEU A 706 26.64 10.17 24.48
C LEU A 706 26.99 11.64 24.18
N PHE A 707 26.17 12.60 24.62
CA PHE A 707 26.49 14.03 24.50
C PHE A 707 27.63 14.46 25.45
N SER A 708 27.93 13.70 26.50
CA SER A 708 29.08 14.01 27.36
C SER A 708 30.41 13.57 26.76
N ALA A 709 30.42 12.55 25.91
CA ALA A 709 31.54 12.24 25.02
C ALA A 709 31.57 13.23 23.84
N ASP A 710 31.07 12.83 22.67
CA ASP A 710 31.12 13.55 21.38
C ASP A 710 30.36 14.89 21.31
N GLY A 711 29.54 15.21 22.33
CA GLY A 711 28.72 16.42 22.36
C GLY A 711 29.49 17.68 22.78
N THR A 712 29.23 18.78 22.09
CA THR A 712 29.90 20.07 22.23
C THR A 712 28.89 21.20 22.46
N VAL A 713 29.15 22.09 23.41
CA VAL A 713 28.43 23.36 23.56
C VAL A 713 29.11 24.42 22.71
N LEU A 714 28.50 24.80 21.59
CA LEU A 714 28.94 25.86 20.69
C LEU A 714 28.40 27.22 21.18
N ALA A 715 29.16 28.29 21.00
CA ALA A 715 28.72 29.65 21.27
C ALA A 715 29.34 30.59 20.22
N SER A 716 28.53 31.43 19.58
CA SER A 716 29.01 32.39 18.57
C SER A 716 29.20 33.78 19.18
N ASN A 717 28.19 34.25 19.92
CA ASN A 717 28.20 35.49 20.71
C ASN A 717 27.50 35.22 22.06
N LYS A 718 27.53 36.19 22.99
CA LYS A 718 26.92 36.05 24.34
C LYS A 718 25.46 35.60 24.31
N ASP A 719 24.70 36.10 23.32
CA ASP A 719 23.26 35.89 23.21
C ASP A 719 22.87 34.67 22.35
N ASN A 720 23.82 33.93 21.77
CA ASN A 720 23.49 32.78 20.91
C ASN A 720 24.48 31.61 21.03
N PHE A 721 23.99 30.50 21.58
CA PHE A 721 24.72 29.26 21.82
C PHE A 721 23.89 28.04 21.41
N SER A 722 24.53 26.89 21.15
CA SER A 722 23.82 25.66 20.76
C SER A 722 24.56 24.41 21.22
N LEU A 723 23.85 23.28 21.18
CA LEU A 723 24.44 21.97 21.46
C LEU A 723 24.64 21.27 20.12
N ALA A 724 25.78 20.59 19.95
CA ALA A 724 26.06 19.80 18.76
C ALA A 724 26.68 18.45 19.11
N LEU A 725 26.14 17.35 18.55
CA LEU A 725 26.70 16.00 18.63
C LEU A 725 27.28 15.64 17.25
N ASN A 726 28.50 15.14 17.19
CA ASN A 726 29.20 14.89 15.92
C ASN A 726 29.49 13.41 15.78
N SER A 727 29.26 12.82 14.62
CA SER A 727 29.59 11.40 14.40
C SER A 727 29.83 11.08 12.93
N THR A 728 30.64 10.05 12.68
CA THR A 728 30.76 9.42 11.36
C THR A 728 29.64 8.41 11.08
N SER A 729 28.78 8.08 12.06
CA SER A 729 27.55 7.31 11.81
C SER A 729 26.35 8.24 11.68
N LYS A 730 25.93 8.54 10.44
CA LYS A 730 24.67 9.27 10.20
C LYS A 730 23.48 8.52 10.80
N LYS A 731 23.43 7.18 10.64
CA LYS A 731 22.34 6.35 11.18
C LYS A 731 22.17 6.53 12.70
N MET A 732 23.26 6.65 13.45
CA MET A 732 23.18 6.90 14.90
C MET A 732 22.56 8.27 15.22
N LEU A 733 22.85 9.30 14.42
CA LEU A 733 22.27 10.64 14.60
C LEU A 733 20.79 10.70 14.16
N ASP A 734 20.42 9.97 13.11
CA ASP A 734 19.03 9.81 12.68
C ASP A 734 18.21 9.09 13.78
N GLU A 735 18.78 8.04 14.38
CA GLU A 735 18.17 7.31 15.49
C GLU A 735 18.11 8.13 16.80
N VAL A 736 19.16 8.90 17.11
CA VAL A 736 19.17 9.84 18.25
C VAL A 736 18.17 10.99 18.05
N THR A 737 17.89 11.41 16.81
CA THR A 737 16.85 12.40 16.50
C THR A 737 15.45 11.89 16.84
N ILE A 738 15.15 10.61 16.56
CA ILE A 738 13.87 10.00 16.97
C ILE A 738 13.77 9.88 18.50
N LEU A 739 14.86 9.55 19.19
CA LEU A 739 14.87 9.55 20.66
C LEU A 739 14.61 10.96 21.23
N LEU A 740 15.30 11.98 20.71
CA LEU A 740 15.17 13.37 21.16
C LEU A 740 13.77 13.94 20.86
N SER A 741 13.17 13.62 19.71
CA SER A 741 11.79 14.05 19.42
C SER A 741 10.78 13.50 20.42
N ASN A 742 11.06 12.35 21.05
CA ASN A 742 10.19 11.81 22.09
C ASN A 742 10.21 12.60 23.41
N PHE A 743 11.20 13.47 23.62
CA PHE A 743 11.23 14.50 24.67
C PHE A 743 10.69 15.86 24.16
N GLY A 744 10.08 15.92 22.97
CA GLY A 744 9.71 17.17 22.30
C GLY A 744 10.90 18.01 21.78
N ILE A 745 12.12 17.47 21.79
CA ILE A 745 13.34 18.17 21.39
C ILE A 745 13.53 18.05 19.88
N ARG A 746 13.27 19.15 19.16
CA ARG A 746 13.57 19.28 17.73
C ARG A 746 15.07 19.41 17.50
N THR A 747 15.60 18.61 16.57
CA THR A 747 17.00 18.62 16.13
C THR A 747 17.12 19.12 14.69
N SER A 748 18.35 19.19 14.19
CA SER A 748 18.69 19.31 12.76
C SER A 748 20.01 18.59 12.49
N ILE A 749 20.17 17.95 11.32
CA ILE A 749 21.40 17.25 10.95
C ILE A 749 22.01 17.93 9.72
N TYR A 750 23.33 18.13 9.74
CA TYR A 750 24.11 18.70 8.64
C TYR A 750 25.38 17.89 8.39
N LEU A 751 25.84 17.88 7.14
CA LEU A 751 27.18 17.39 6.81
C LEU A 751 28.19 18.42 7.34
N ARG A 752 29.05 18.00 8.28
CA ARG A 752 30.08 18.86 8.89
C ARG A 752 31.41 18.78 8.13
N LYS A 753 31.69 17.64 7.50
CA LYS A 753 32.89 17.38 6.70
C LYS A 753 32.63 16.20 5.75
N GLU A 754 33.04 16.35 4.50
CA GLU A 754 32.96 15.31 3.45
C GLU A 754 33.98 14.18 3.63
N GLU A 755 33.79 13.05 2.92
CA GLU A 755 34.83 12.03 2.79
C GLU A 755 35.99 12.54 1.91
N GLY A 756 37.21 12.32 2.38
CA GLY A 756 38.42 12.80 1.73
C GLY A 756 39.67 12.39 2.48
N PHE A 757 40.81 12.97 2.14
CA PHE A 757 42.11 12.61 2.71
C PHE A 757 42.66 13.73 3.61
N GLU A 758 43.11 13.37 4.81
CA GLU A 758 43.75 14.30 5.75
C GLU A 758 45.12 13.81 6.21
N LEU A 759 46.01 14.78 6.47
CA LEU A 759 47.33 14.56 7.07
C LEU A 759 47.22 14.38 8.58
N LEU A 760 46.75 13.21 9.00
CA LEU A 760 46.64 12.83 10.40
C LEU A 760 47.97 12.23 10.91
N PRO A 761 48.34 12.46 12.18
CA PRO A 761 49.53 11.86 12.76
C PRO A 761 49.34 10.34 12.95
N ASN A 762 50.27 9.55 12.42
CA ASN A 762 50.37 8.12 12.71
C ASN A 762 50.86 7.88 14.15
N SER A 763 51.02 6.60 14.55
CA SER A 763 51.50 6.22 15.89
C SER A 763 52.91 6.70 16.25
N LYS A 764 53.67 7.23 15.28
CA LYS A 764 54.98 7.88 15.46
C LYS A 764 54.93 9.41 15.28
N ARG A 765 53.72 9.99 15.22
CA ARG A 765 53.42 11.41 14.93
C ARG A 765 53.85 11.92 13.55
N VAL A 766 54.27 11.05 12.64
CA VAL A 766 54.46 11.44 11.24
C VAL A 766 53.09 11.71 10.64
N LYS A 767 52.88 12.89 10.07
CA LYS A 767 51.64 13.21 9.34
C LYS A 767 51.60 12.40 8.05
N GLU A 768 50.76 11.38 8.02
CA GLU A 768 50.53 10.53 6.86
C GLU A 768 49.13 10.77 6.32
N LEU A 769 48.92 10.46 5.03
CA LEU A 769 47.66 10.76 4.35
C LEU A 769 46.63 9.65 4.62
N TYR A 770 45.72 9.90 5.56
CA TYR A 770 44.68 8.95 5.95
C TYR A 770 43.34 9.24 5.25
N PRO A 771 42.63 8.21 4.75
CA PRO A 771 41.26 8.37 4.30
C PRO A 771 40.33 8.62 5.50
N THR A 772 39.69 9.78 5.51
CA THR A 772 38.71 10.19 6.52
C THR A 772 37.31 10.11 5.95
N LYS A 773 36.39 9.49 6.70
CA LYS A 773 34.97 9.39 6.34
C LYS A 773 34.22 10.70 6.58
N GLU A 774 33.08 10.83 5.91
CA GLU A 774 32.09 11.87 6.19
C GLU A 774 31.80 11.96 7.69
N MET A 775 31.67 13.18 8.19
CA MET A 775 31.26 13.47 9.55
C MET A 775 30.03 14.37 9.53
N PHE A 776 29.00 13.94 10.24
CA PHE A 776 27.71 14.61 10.36
C PHE A 776 27.63 15.27 11.74
N GLY A 777 26.99 16.44 11.80
CA GLY A 777 26.65 17.12 13.05
C GLY A 777 25.13 17.13 13.25
N LEU A 778 24.67 16.72 14.41
CA LEU A 778 23.32 16.95 14.92
C LEU A 778 23.36 18.21 15.79
N HIS A 779 22.40 19.13 15.63
CA HIS A 779 22.36 20.44 16.29
C HIS A 779 21.03 20.68 17.02
N ILE A 780 21.10 21.24 18.23
CA ILE A 780 19.95 21.61 19.08
C ILE A 780 20.00 23.12 19.37
N GLY A 781 18.93 23.84 19.04
CA GLY A 781 18.83 25.30 19.10
C GLY A 781 17.55 25.82 19.77
N LYS A 782 17.52 27.14 20.03
CA LYS A 782 16.42 27.87 20.69
C LYS A 782 15.93 27.18 21.98
N ASN A 783 14.63 27.07 22.20
CA ASN A 783 14.02 26.54 23.43
C ASN A 783 14.32 25.05 23.66
N ASN A 784 14.62 24.28 22.59
CA ASN A 784 15.01 22.87 22.70
C ASN A 784 16.29 22.67 23.53
N ARG A 785 17.15 23.71 23.63
CA ARG A 785 18.34 23.73 24.51
C ARG A 785 17.96 23.67 25.98
N ASP A 786 16.87 24.33 26.37
CA ASP A 786 16.40 24.39 27.76
C ASP A 786 15.70 23.08 28.16
N ILE A 787 14.94 22.47 27.24
CA ILE A 787 14.39 21.11 27.42
C ILE A 787 15.55 20.11 27.59
N PHE A 788 16.54 20.12 26.68
CA PHE A 788 17.73 19.26 26.82
C PHE A 788 18.44 19.49 28.15
N LYS A 789 18.66 20.75 28.56
CA LYS A 789 19.33 21.10 29.83
C LYS A 789 18.63 20.50 31.05
N ASN A 790 17.30 20.51 31.07
CA ASN A 790 16.50 20.07 32.20
C ASN A 790 16.29 18.54 32.22
N GLU A 791 15.97 17.94 31.07
CA GLU A 791 15.62 16.52 30.98
C GLU A 791 16.82 15.59 30.76
N ILE A 792 17.93 16.07 30.18
CA ILE A 792 19.06 15.23 29.72
C ILE A 792 20.41 15.73 30.25
N GLY A 793 20.77 17.00 30.02
CA GLY A 793 22.02 17.61 30.48
C GLY A 793 23.30 16.87 30.06
N PHE A 794 24.36 17.06 30.84
CA PHE A 794 25.66 16.38 30.67
C PHE A 794 26.12 15.74 31.98
N ASN A 795 27.04 14.78 31.89
CA ASN A 795 27.82 14.23 32.99
C ASN A 795 28.99 15.14 33.40
N LEU A 796 29.48 15.98 32.49
CA LEU A 796 30.62 16.86 32.71
C LEU A 796 30.14 18.21 33.24
N LEU A 797 30.55 18.56 34.47
CA LEU A 797 30.17 19.80 35.15
C LEU A 797 30.45 21.03 34.28
N TYR A 798 31.64 21.12 33.67
CA TYR A 798 31.99 22.25 32.80
C TYR A 798 31.09 22.40 31.55
N LYS A 799 30.49 21.31 31.04
CA LYS A 799 29.50 21.37 29.95
C LYS A 799 28.16 21.90 30.47
N ASN A 800 27.70 21.44 31.64
CA ASN A 800 26.48 21.95 32.30
C ASN A 800 26.59 23.42 32.71
N GLU A 801 27.71 23.84 33.30
CA GLU A 801 28.00 25.23 33.66
C GLU A 801 27.99 26.13 32.43
N LYS A 802 28.61 25.69 31.32
CA LYS A 802 28.62 26.46 30.07
C LYS A 802 27.22 26.67 29.51
N VAL A 803 26.35 25.66 29.54
CA VAL A 803 24.93 25.81 29.16
C VAL A 803 24.16 26.71 30.15
N THR A 804 24.45 26.61 31.43
CA THR A 804 23.75 27.36 32.49
C THR A 804 24.10 28.85 32.47
N ASN A 805 25.40 29.18 32.36
CA ASN A 805 25.87 30.57 32.34
C ASN A 805 25.44 31.29 31.05
N LEU A 806 25.34 30.60 29.92
CA LEU A 806 24.85 31.17 28.66
C LEU A 806 23.31 31.32 28.62
N SER A 807 22.56 30.50 29.36
CA SER A 807 21.09 30.65 29.47
C SER A 807 20.66 31.78 30.43
N LEU A 808 21.56 32.29 31.27
CA LEU A 808 21.28 33.39 32.22
C LEU A 808 21.47 34.79 31.62
N MET A 809 22.20 34.96 30.50
CA MET A 809 22.48 36.27 29.90
C MET A 809 21.35 36.82 29.00
N ARG A 810 20.08 36.52 29.30
CA ARG A 810 18.94 36.89 28.44
C ARG A 810 18.77 38.40 28.28
N ASN A 811 19.04 38.92 27.07
CA ASN A 811 18.54 40.21 26.61
C ASN A 811 18.20 40.20 25.11
N GLU A 812 17.56 39.13 24.64
CA GLU A 812 17.10 38.91 23.25
C GLU A 812 16.00 39.92 22.82
N LYS A 813 16.35 41.19 22.66
CA LYS A 813 15.52 42.20 21.97
C LYS A 813 15.72 42.09 20.45
N THR A 814 15.12 41.08 19.83
CA THR A 814 15.00 41.02 18.37
C THR A 814 14.08 42.16 17.86
N ARG A 815 14.44 42.78 16.72
CA ARG A 815 13.65 43.88 16.12
C ARG A 815 12.32 43.43 15.49
N SER A 816 12.10 42.12 15.41
CA SER A 816 10.85 41.45 15.06
C SER A 816 10.45 40.53 16.23
N GLY A 817 9.15 40.29 16.41
CA GLY A 817 8.64 39.45 17.50
C GLY A 817 9.06 37.98 17.44
N PHE A 818 8.66 37.21 18.47
CA PHE A 818 8.93 35.78 18.58
C PHE A 818 8.56 35.01 17.30
N TYR A 819 9.56 34.46 16.60
CA TYR A 819 9.34 33.42 15.61
C TYR A 819 9.17 32.08 16.35
N PRO A 820 7.97 31.45 16.34
CA PRO A 820 7.77 30.16 17.00
C PRO A 820 8.64 29.06 16.35
N GLU A 821 8.98 28.03 17.12
CA GLU A 821 9.50 26.80 16.51
C GLU A 821 8.42 26.17 15.64
N ARG A 822 8.77 25.86 14.39
CA ARG A 822 7.89 25.09 13.52
C ARG A 822 8.22 23.62 13.69
N TYR A 823 7.34 22.85 14.32
CA TYR A 823 7.42 21.38 14.36
C TYR A 823 6.98 20.76 13.03
N GLN A 824 7.64 21.24 11.98
CA GLN A 824 7.57 20.81 10.60
C GLN A 824 9.01 20.56 10.15
N ASP A 825 9.24 19.59 9.28
CA ASP A 825 10.55 19.34 8.69
C ASP A 825 10.45 19.10 7.18
N ARG A 826 11.36 19.72 6.42
CA ARG A 826 11.33 19.72 4.96
C ARG A 826 11.74 18.37 4.43
N ILE A 827 11.07 17.86 3.40
CA ILE A 827 11.47 16.63 2.74
C ILE A 827 12.79 16.84 1.98
N ILE A 828 13.69 15.86 2.04
CA ILE A 828 14.87 15.76 1.17
C ILE A 828 14.56 14.90 -0.05
N SER A 829 13.83 13.79 0.15
CA SER A 829 13.55 12.84 -0.93
C SER A 829 12.38 11.91 -0.59
N VAL A 830 11.61 11.54 -1.61
CA VAL A 830 10.65 10.43 -1.56
C VAL A 830 11.06 9.41 -2.62
N ASN A 831 11.40 8.19 -2.20
CA ASN A 831 11.84 7.13 -3.10
C ASN A 831 11.18 5.82 -2.69
N PHE A 832 10.74 4.98 -3.62
CA PHE A 832 10.42 3.58 -3.29
C PHE A 832 11.70 2.84 -2.88
N ILE A 833 11.61 1.96 -1.89
CA ILE A 833 12.75 1.29 -1.28
C ILE A 833 12.65 -0.21 -1.40
N GLU A 834 11.45 -0.80 -1.51
CA GLU A 834 11.23 -2.16 -2.05
C GLU A 834 9.76 -2.61 -2.06
N PHE A 835 9.49 -3.78 -2.65
CA PHE A 835 8.32 -4.57 -2.29
C PHE A 835 8.70 -5.41 -1.05
N ALA A 836 8.46 -4.86 0.15
CA ALA A 836 8.77 -5.49 1.44
C ALA A 836 7.67 -5.23 2.48
N PRO A 837 7.67 -5.82 3.68
CA PRO A 837 6.45 -5.96 4.48
C PRO A 837 5.60 -4.71 4.84
N VAL A 838 4.27 -4.88 4.85
CA VAL A 838 3.21 -3.87 5.05
C VAL A 838 2.08 -4.39 5.95
N TYR A 839 1.73 -3.60 6.96
CA TYR A 839 0.94 -3.94 8.13
C TYR A 839 -0.29 -3.02 8.25
N ASP A 840 -0.64 -2.56 9.44
CA ASP A 840 -1.17 -1.23 9.77
C ASP A 840 -1.30 -1.20 11.30
N ILE A 841 -1.61 -0.03 11.87
CA ILE A 841 -2.45 0.02 13.07
C ILE A 841 -3.65 0.90 12.79
N THR A 842 -4.71 0.73 13.57
CA THR A 842 -5.76 1.74 13.62
C THR A 842 -5.89 2.24 15.05
N VAL A 843 -5.65 3.53 15.21
CA VAL A 843 -5.94 4.25 16.45
C VAL A 843 -7.43 4.60 16.46
N GLU A 844 -8.08 4.38 17.59
CA GLU A 844 -9.53 4.50 17.74
C GLU A 844 -9.99 5.97 17.65
N GLU A 845 -9.24 6.87 18.28
CA GLU A 845 -9.69 8.20 18.69
C GLU A 845 -9.12 9.36 17.86
N SER A 846 -7.91 9.19 17.31
CA SER A 846 -7.12 10.25 16.66
C SER A 846 -6.90 10.04 15.16
N HIS A 847 -7.17 8.85 14.62
CA HIS A 847 -6.95 8.45 13.21
C HIS A 847 -5.52 8.63 12.72
N SER A 848 -4.61 8.73 13.67
CA SER A 848 -3.25 9.20 13.51
C SER A 848 -2.38 8.68 14.65
N PHE A 849 -1.11 8.41 14.38
CA PHE A 849 -0.11 7.95 15.35
C PHE A 849 1.26 8.46 14.95
N ILE A 850 2.19 8.56 15.90
CA ILE A 850 3.57 8.96 15.61
C ILE A 850 4.40 7.75 15.18
N ALA A 851 4.78 7.76 13.91
CA ALA A 851 5.54 6.76 13.17
C ALA A 851 6.90 7.33 12.73
N ASN A 852 8.01 6.84 13.30
CA ASN A 852 9.37 7.37 13.14
C ASN A 852 9.48 8.90 13.38
N GLY A 853 8.61 9.47 14.22
CA GLY A 853 8.53 10.92 14.48
C GLY A 853 7.57 11.70 13.57
N LEU A 854 6.88 11.04 12.63
CA LEU A 854 5.95 11.59 11.62
C LEU A 854 4.51 11.03 11.85
N VAL A 855 3.44 11.47 11.17
CA VAL A 855 2.01 11.20 11.57
C VAL A 855 1.12 10.68 10.39
N VAL A 856 0.13 9.73 10.51
CA VAL A 856 -0.28 8.74 9.42
C VAL A 856 -1.76 8.09 9.24
N HIS A 857 -2.22 7.42 8.09
CA HIS A 857 -3.68 6.96 7.71
C HIS A 857 -4.08 5.83 6.57
N ASN A 858 -5.32 5.21 6.47
CA ASN A 858 -5.81 3.83 5.87
C ASN A 858 -6.40 3.58 4.37
N CYS A 859 -7.04 2.39 3.93
CA CYS A 859 -7.60 1.92 2.53
C CYS A 859 -8.69 0.71 2.32
N THR A 860 -9.34 0.37 1.10
CA THR A 860 -10.45 -0.71 0.77
C THR A 860 -10.71 -1.31 -0.73
N GLU A 861 -11.74 -2.23 -1.11
CA GLU A 861 -12.36 -2.57 -2.51
C GLU A 861 -13.78 -3.32 -2.85
N ILE A 862 -13.95 -4.65 -3.26
CA ILE A 862 -14.90 -5.33 -4.31
C ILE A 862 -16.32 -6.13 -4.03
N THR A 863 -16.93 -7.04 -4.92
CA THR A 863 -18.28 -7.83 -4.82
C THR A 863 -18.62 -9.14 -5.73
N LEU A 864 -19.57 -10.12 -5.40
CA LEU A 864 -20.17 -11.35 -6.15
C LEU A 864 -21.22 -12.26 -5.32
N PRO A 865 -21.92 -13.35 -5.81
CA PRO A 865 -22.81 -14.26 -5.03
C PRO A 865 -22.15 -15.36 -4.17
N THR A 866 -22.81 -15.76 -3.07
CA THR A 866 -22.29 -16.73 -2.08
C THR A 866 -23.39 -17.48 -1.31
N ALA A 867 -23.00 -18.56 -0.64
CA ALA A 867 -23.80 -19.30 0.34
C ALA A 867 -22.94 -19.69 1.57
N PRO A 868 -23.51 -19.73 2.80
CA PRO A 868 -22.81 -20.11 4.02
C PRO A 868 -21.96 -21.37 3.88
N VAL A 869 -20.66 -21.25 4.15
CA VAL A 869 -19.79 -22.43 4.29
C VAL A 869 -19.97 -23.06 5.67
N THR A 870 -19.85 -24.39 5.80
CA THR A 870 -19.96 -25.11 7.08
C THR A 870 -19.19 -26.43 7.05
N TYR A 871 -19.36 -27.27 8.08
CA TYR A 871 -18.80 -28.62 8.19
C TYR A 871 -19.90 -29.66 8.46
N ALA A 872 -19.65 -30.91 8.05
CA ALA A 872 -20.53 -32.07 8.21
C ALA A 872 -21.27 -32.15 9.55
N GLY A 873 -22.57 -32.47 9.47
CA GLY A 873 -23.47 -32.57 10.62
C GLY A 873 -23.75 -31.24 11.32
N ASP A 874 -23.65 -30.11 10.62
CA ASP A 874 -24.43 -28.92 10.96
C ASP A 874 -25.92 -29.22 10.72
N THR A 875 -26.81 -28.62 11.52
CA THR A 875 -28.25 -28.83 11.44
C THR A 875 -28.99 -27.66 10.78
N GLN A 876 -28.28 -26.58 10.44
CA GLN A 876 -28.84 -25.41 9.75
C GLN A 876 -28.38 -25.28 8.29
N TYR A 877 -27.21 -25.82 7.95
CA TYR A 877 -26.57 -25.69 6.64
C TYR A 877 -25.94 -27.02 6.22
N ALA A 878 -25.94 -27.31 4.92
CA ALA A 878 -25.27 -28.50 4.36
C ALA A 878 -23.86 -28.15 3.86
N GLU A 879 -22.90 -29.09 3.93
CA GLU A 879 -21.51 -28.83 3.51
C GLU A 879 -21.39 -28.77 1.98
N GLU A 880 -22.24 -29.52 1.28
CA GLU A 880 -22.45 -29.54 -0.16
C GLU A 880 -23.02 -28.22 -0.73
N ASP A 881 -23.74 -27.44 0.07
CA ASP A 881 -24.38 -26.18 -0.36
C ASP A 881 -23.47 -24.94 -0.26
N GLY A 882 -22.38 -25.00 0.51
CA GLY A 882 -21.50 -23.84 0.74
C GLY A 882 -20.81 -23.34 -0.52
N LEU A 883 -20.74 -22.01 -0.71
CA LEU A 883 -20.18 -21.37 -1.91
C LEU A 883 -19.34 -20.14 -1.57
N ILE A 884 -18.08 -20.16 -2.01
CA ILE A 884 -17.13 -19.03 -1.92
C ILE A 884 -16.92 -18.47 -3.33
N ALA A 885 -17.20 -17.18 -3.54
CA ALA A 885 -16.95 -16.54 -4.82
C ALA A 885 -15.48 -16.14 -4.98
N LEU A 886 -14.99 -16.17 -6.23
CA LEU A 886 -13.61 -15.82 -6.59
C LEU A 886 -13.60 -14.88 -7.80
N CYS A 887 -12.71 -13.87 -7.77
CA CYS A 887 -12.63 -12.84 -8.78
C CYS A 887 -11.55 -13.14 -9.82
N THR A 888 -11.98 -13.63 -11.00
CA THR A 888 -11.16 -13.84 -12.20
C THR A 888 -11.32 -12.64 -13.13
N LEU A 889 -10.28 -11.78 -13.21
CA LEU A 889 -10.39 -10.42 -13.76
C LEU A 889 -9.56 -10.19 -15.03
N SER A 890 -10.00 -9.25 -15.87
CA SER A 890 -9.25 -8.65 -16.99
C SER A 890 -9.88 -7.29 -17.32
N ALA A 891 -9.38 -6.55 -18.31
CA ALA A 891 -10.04 -5.36 -18.83
C ALA A 891 -9.79 -5.16 -20.33
N ILE A 892 -10.78 -4.61 -21.03
CA ILE A 892 -10.64 -4.11 -22.41
C ILE A 892 -10.14 -2.67 -22.35
N ASN A 893 -9.11 -2.37 -23.14
CA ASN A 893 -8.54 -1.03 -23.22
C ASN A 893 -9.29 -0.17 -24.23
N TRP A 894 -10.17 0.71 -23.75
CA TRP A 894 -10.94 1.63 -24.60
C TRP A 894 -10.05 2.68 -25.27
N GLY A 895 -8.90 3.02 -24.67
CA GLY A 895 -7.90 3.92 -25.25
C GLY A 895 -7.29 3.46 -26.58
N LYS A 896 -7.39 2.16 -26.94
CA LYS A 896 -6.98 1.67 -28.27
C LYS A 896 -8.04 1.86 -29.37
N PHE A 897 -9.23 2.30 -29.01
CA PHE A 897 -10.34 2.58 -29.93
C PHE A 897 -10.57 4.09 -30.05
N ILE A 898 -11.55 4.49 -30.84
CA ILE A 898 -12.14 5.84 -30.90
C ILE A 898 -13.67 5.70 -30.91
N PRO A 899 -14.45 6.74 -30.55
CA PRO A 899 -15.91 6.67 -30.62
C PRO A 899 -16.42 6.34 -32.03
N PHE A 900 -17.65 5.86 -32.12
CA PHE A 900 -18.23 5.42 -33.38
C PHE A 900 -18.94 6.55 -34.13
N GLY A 901 -19.43 7.57 -33.42
CA GLY A 901 -20.07 8.76 -34.02
C GLY A 901 -19.10 9.75 -34.67
N ASP A 902 -17.80 9.70 -34.35
CA ASP A 902 -16.75 10.57 -34.93
C ASP A 902 -16.18 10.02 -36.26
N LEU A 903 -16.79 8.98 -36.84
CA LEU A 903 -16.24 8.24 -37.97
C LEU A 903 -16.94 8.57 -39.29
N ASP A 904 -16.13 8.89 -40.28
CA ASP A 904 -16.52 8.87 -41.68
C ASP A 904 -16.93 7.44 -42.09
N GLU A 905 -18.19 7.26 -42.50
CA GLU A 905 -18.75 5.96 -42.91
C GLU A 905 -18.13 5.43 -44.22
N GLU A 906 -17.57 6.29 -45.07
CA GLU A 906 -16.83 5.86 -46.27
C GLU A 906 -15.42 5.34 -45.92
N SER A 907 -14.93 5.61 -44.70
CA SER A 907 -13.62 5.16 -44.25
C SER A 907 -13.63 3.69 -43.79
N SER A 908 -12.51 2.97 -44.04
CA SER A 908 -12.34 1.59 -43.58
C SER A 908 -12.00 1.43 -42.09
N ILE A 909 -12.07 2.53 -41.31
CA ILE A 909 -11.68 2.59 -39.90
C ILE A 909 -12.74 1.94 -38.98
N PRO A 910 -14.04 2.33 -39.03
CA PRO A 910 -15.09 1.72 -38.20
C PRO A 910 -15.10 0.20 -38.24
N GLN A 911 -15.09 -0.42 -39.42
CA GLN A 911 -15.20 -1.88 -39.56
C GLN A 911 -13.93 -2.58 -39.04
N ARG A 912 -12.74 -1.98 -39.24
CA ARG A 912 -11.47 -2.52 -38.70
C ARG A 912 -11.43 -2.46 -37.17
N GLN A 913 -11.86 -1.34 -36.56
CA GLN A 913 -11.87 -1.26 -35.10
C GLN A 913 -12.96 -2.14 -34.47
N GLU A 914 -14.10 -2.32 -35.15
CA GLU A 914 -15.17 -3.20 -34.68
C GLU A 914 -14.76 -4.68 -34.67
N VAL A 915 -14.10 -5.16 -35.75
CA VAL A 915 -13.48 -6.50 -35.77
C VAL A 915 -12.47 -6.65 -34.63
N ARG A 916 -11.65 -5.62 -34.38
CA ARG A 916 -10.64 -5.65 -33.31
C ARG A 916 -11.25 -5.64 -31.91
N LEU A 917 -12.37 -4.94 -31.69
CA LEU A 917 -13.12 -4.93 -30.44
C LEU A 917 -13.76 -6.30 -30.19
N LYS A 918 -14.42 -6.88 -31.20
CA LYS A 918 -14.96 -8.24 -31.13
C LYS A 918 -13.88 -9.27 -30.80
N ASP A 919 -12.73 -9.18 -31.47
CA ASP A 919 -11.60 -10.06 -31.23
C ASP A 919 -11.00 -9.91 -29.82
N ALA A 920 -10.92 -8.68 -29.29
CA ALA A 920 -10.48 -8.41 -27.93
C ALA A 920 -11.44 -9.00 -26.89
N CYS A 921 -12.75 -8.80 -27.06
CA CYS A 921 -13.79 -9.37 -26.21
C CYS A 921 -13.78 -10.91 -26.24
N ASP A 922 -13.74 -11.51 -27.44
CA ASP A 922 -13.72 -12.96 -27.63
C ASP A 922 -12.49 -13.62 -27.01
N MET A 923 -11.30 -13.01 -27.18
CA MET A 923 -10.10 -13.49 -26.51
C MET A 923 -10.15 -13.32 -25.00
N ALA A 924 -10.62 -12.18 -24.48
CA ALA A 924 -10.70 -11.95 -23.04
C ALA A 924 -11.58 -12.99 -22.33
N VAL A 925 -12.76 -13.32 -22.88
CA VAL A 925 -13.63 -14.36 -22.33
C VAL A 925 -12.95 -15.73 -22.38
N ARG A 926 -12.44 -16.16 -23.55
CA ARG A 926 -11.81 -17.48 -23.71
C ARG A 926 -10.58 -17.69 -22.83
N GLY A 927 -9.72 -16.69 -22.73
CA GLY A 927 -8.51 -16.76 -21.91
C GLY A 927 -8.83 -16.85 -20.42
N LEU A 928 -9.83 -16.11 -19.93
CA LEU A 928 -10.24 -16.23 -18.54
C LEU A 928 -11.07 -17.50 -18.26
N ASP A 929 -11.87 -18.00 -19.22
CA ASP A 929 -12.59 -19.26 -19.03
C ASP A 929 -11.64 -20.45 -18.88
N ALA A 930 -10.60 -20.52 -19.73
CA ALA A 930 -9.56 -21.55 -19.62
C ALA A 930 -8.73 -21.44 -18.32
N LEU A 931 -8.54 -20.23 -17.79
CA LEU A 931 -7.88 -20.01 -16.50
C LEU A 931 -8.63 -20.67 -15.33
N LEU A 932 -9.97 -20.73 -15.39
CA LEU A 932 -10.77 -21.37 -14.35
C LEU A 932 -10.51 -22.87 -14.23
N ASP A 933 -10.16 -23.54 -15.34
CA ASP A 933 -9.82 -24.96 -15.37
C ASP A 933 -8.34 -25.22 -15.08
N TYR A 934 -7.46 -24.24 -15.33
CA TYR A 934 -6.02 -24.33 -15.04
C TYR A 934 -5.66 -24.03 -13.57
N GLN A 935 -6.46 -23.21 -12.87
CA GLN A 935 -6.14 -22.77 -11.51
C GLN A 935 -6.50 -23.80 -10.42
N GLU A 936 -5.70 -23.82 -9.35
CA GLU A 936 -5.91 -24.64 -8.16
C GLU A 936 -6.79 -23.92 -7.13
N TYR A 937 -7.71 -24.66 -6.52
CA TYR A 937 -8.68 -24.16 -5.55
C TYR A 937 -8.38 -24.74 -4.16
N PRO A 938 -7.96 -23.93 -3.17
CA PRO A 938 -7.59 -24.43 -1.85
C PRO A 938 -8.78 -24.85 -0.97
N VAL A 939 -9.99 -24.38 -1.28
CA VAL A 939 -11.21 -24.67 -0.52
C VAL A 939 -12.29 -25.17 -1.48
N GLU A 940 -12.88 -26.34 -1.20
CA GLU A 940 -13.82 -27.01 -2.11
C GLU A 940 -15.05 -26.16 -2.43
N ALA A 941 -15.60 -25.41 -1.47
CA ALA A 941 -16.72 -24.48 -1.70
C ALA A 941 -16.42 -23.41 -2.78
N ALA A 942 -15.14 -23.06 -2.98
CA ALA A 942 -14.71 -22.12 -4.01
C ALA A 942 -14.51 -22.79 -5.38
N ARG A 943 -14.01 -24.04 -5.40
CA ARG A 943 -13.99 -24.88 -6.60
C ARG A 943 -15.40 -25.11 -7.10
N ARG A 944 -16.31 -25.48 -6.19
CA ARG A 944 -17.74 -25.69 -6.41
C ARG A 944 -18.39 -24.46 -7.03
N HIS A 945 -18.26 -23.27 -6.41
CA HIS A 945 -18.75 -22.02 -6.99
C HIS A 945 -18.16 -21.75 -8.39
N SER A 946 -16.85 -21.86 -8.54
CA SER A 946 -16.16 -21.51 -9.79
C SER A 946 -16.50 -22.46 -10.94
N MET A 947 -16.73 -23.75 -10.66
CA MET A 947 -17.22 -24.72 -11.65
C MET A 947 -18.73 -24.59 -11.91
N ARG A 948 -19.52 -24.20 -10.90
CA ARG A 948 -20.98 -23.98 -11.01
C ARG A 948 -21.33 -22.74 -11.84
N TYR A 949 -20.51 -21.70 -11.78
CA TYR A 949 -20.82 -20.39 -12.36
C TYR A 949 -19.79 -19.83 -13.34
N ARG A 950 -18.55 -20.33 -13.33
CA ARG A 950 -17.44 -19.85 -14.17
C ARG A 950 -17.37 -18.31 -14.28
N PRO A 951 -17.28 -17.58 -13.15
CA PRO A 951 -17.47 -16.13 -13.09
C PRO A 951 -16.28 -15.36 -13.68
N LEU A 952 -16.56 -14.41 -14.58
CA LEU A 952 -15.57 -13.50 -15.15
C LEU A 952 -15.92 -12.04 -14.83
N GLY A 953 -14.89 -11.22 -14.56
CA GLY A 953 -15.01 -9.77 -14.39
C GLY A 953 -14.11 -9.03 -15.37
N ILE A 954 -14.60 -8.80 -16.58
CA ILE A 954 -13.88 -8.05 -17.63
C ILE A 954 -14.29 -6.58 -17.55
N GLY A 955 -13.33 -5.74 -17.16
CA GLY A 955 -13.50 -4.31 -16.96
C GLY A 955 -13.10 -3.44 -18.13
N ILE A 956 -12.93 -2.15 -17.86
CA ILE A 956 -12.50 -1.11 -18.80
C ILE A 956 -11.22 -0.47 -18.24
N ILE A 957 -10.28 -0.12 -19.11
CA ILE A 957 -9.22 0.86 -18.83
C ILE A 957 -9.15 1.90 -19.95
N GLY A 958 -8.53 3.05 -19.70
CA GLY A 958 -8.37 4.10 -20.71
C GLY A 958 -9.66 4.85 -21.04
N PHE A 959 -10.67 4.83 -20.16
CA PHE A 959 -11.96 5.46 -20.46
C PHE A 959 -11.86 6.98 -20.65
N GLY A 960 -11.15 7.69 -19.76
CA GLY A 960 -10.88 9.12 -19.91
C GLY A 960 -10.06 9.46 -21.16
N HIS A 961 -9.16 8.57 -21.59
CA HIS A 961 -8.44 8.71 -22.87
C HIS A 961 -9.38 8.54 -24.08
N TRP A 962 -10.26 7.54 -24.06
CA TRP A 962 -11.25 7.35 -25.12
C TRP A 962 -12.23 8.54 -25.23
N LEU A 963 -12.65 9.12 -24.11
CA LEU A 963 -13.44 10.36 -24.08
C LEU A 963 -12.69 11.55 -24.70
N ALA A 964 -11.43 11.79 -24.30
CA ALA A 964 -10.61 12.88 -24.83
C ALA A 964 -10.37 12.75 -26.34
N LYS A 965 -10.21 11.54 -26.88
CA LYS A 965 -10.12 11.28 -28.33
C LYS A 965 -11.38 11.71 -29.09
N GLY A 966 -12.55 11.50 -28.51
CA GLY A 966 -13.84 11.94 -29.05
C GLY A 966 -14.18 13.40 -28.76
N LYS A 967 -13.40 14.10 -27.93
CA LYS A 967 -13.74 15.43 -27.40
C LYS A 967 -15.08 15.40 -26.64
N LEU A 968 -15.36 14.28 -25.99
CA LEU A 968 -16.60 13.96 -25.28
C LEU A 968 -16.45 14.30 -23.80
N TYR A 969 -17.36 15.08 -23.24
CA TYR A 969 -17.31 15.53 -21.85
C TYR A 969 -18.32 14.82 -20.95
N TRP A 970 -17.97 14.68 -19.67
CA TRP A 970 -18.74 13.89 -18.70
C TRP A 970 -20.17 14.42 -18.53
N GLY A 971 -21.16 13.53 -18.64
CA GLY A 971 -22.58 13.83 -18.42
C GLY A 971 -23.33 14.53 -19.55
N GLU A 972 -22.69 14.88 -20.67
CA GLU A 972 -23.33 15.46 -21.86
C GLU A 972 -24.08 14.42 -22.71
N ASP A 973 -25.22 14.77 -23.30
CA ASP A 973 -26.11 13.80 -23.98
C ASP A 973 -25.47 13.07 -25.18
N ASN A 974 -24.59 13.74 -25.93
CA ASN A 974 -23.73 13.14 -26.97
C ASN A 974 -22.78 12.09 -26.37
N THR A 975 -22.08 12.43 -25.30
CA THR A 975 -21.21 11.51 -24.57
C THR A 975 -21.99 10.30 -24.06
N LEU A 976 -23.17 10.51 -23.48
CA LEU A 976 -24.02 9.41 -22.99
C LEU A 976 -24.47 8.48 -24.14
N VAL A 977 -24.67 8.98 -25.37
CA VAL A 977 -25.01 8.17 -26.55
C VAL A 977 -23.82 7.36 -27.08
N GLU A 978 -22.62 7.93 -27.10
CA GLU A 978 -21.42 7.22 -27.54
C GLU A 978 -20.95 6.19 -26.50
N VAL A 979 -21.02 6.53 -25.21
CA VAL A 979 -20.77 5.59 -24.11
C VAL A 979 -21.77 4.43 -24.16
N GLU A 980 -23.05 4.69 -24.46
CA GLU A 980 -24.06 3.65 -24.64
C GLU A 980 -23.75 2.75 -25.86
N THR A 981 -23.29 3.35 -26.96
CA THR A 981 -22.96 2.62 -28.20
C THR A 981 -21.69 1.74 -28.05
N MET A 982 -20.64 2.25 -27.41
CA MET A 982 -19.39 1.51 -27.16
C MET A 982 -19.61 0.41 -26.11
N MET A 983 -20.34 0.69 -25.03
CA MET A 983 -20.67 -0.30 -24.01
C MET A 983 -21.57 -1.41 -24.55
N GLU A 984 -22.56 -1.08 -25.40
CA GLU A 984 -23.39 -2.10 -26.05
C GLU A 984 -22.53 -3.07 -26.87
N LYS A 985 -21.65 -2.56 -27.75
CA LYS A 985 -20.77 -3.39 -28.58
C LYS A 985 -19.88 -4.30 -27.73
N MET A 986 -19.24 -3.76 -26.69
CA MET A 986 -18.43 -4.55 -25.76
C MET A 986 -19.25 -5.66 -25.07
N ALA A 987 -20.38 -5.31 -24.47
CA ALA A 987 -21.25 -6.26 -23.77
C ALA A 987 -21.81 -7.35 -24.71
N TYR A 988 -22.14 -6.96 -25.94
CA TYR A 988 -22.62 -7.86 -26.99
C TYR A 988 -21.56 -8.90 -27.36
N TYR A 989 -20.33 -8.51 -27.69
CA TYR A 989 -19.29 -9.47 -28.09
C TYR A 989 -18.79 -10.34 -26.93
N LEU A 990 -18.74 -9.82 -25.70
CA LEU A 990 -18.45 -10.64 -24.51
C LEU A 990 -19.51 -11.73 -24.33
N THR A 991 -20.79 -11.34 -24.48
CA THR A 991 -21.93 -12.27 -24.38
C THR A 991 -21.94 -13.27 -25.54
N GLU A 992 -21.69 -12.83 -26.77
CA GLU A 992 -21.57 -13.69 -27.95
C GLU A 992 -20.46 -14.73 -27.79
N SER A 993 -19.28 -14.34 -27.32
CA SER A 993 -18.16 -15.28 -27.11
C SER A 993 -18.48 -16.33 -26.04
N SER A 994 -19.10 -15.95 -24.92
CA SER A 994 -19.49 -16.88 -23.87
C SER A 994 -20.62 -17.84 -24.31
N ILE A 995 -21.50 -17.42 -25.23
CA ILE A 995 -22.49 -18.32 -25.84
C ILE A 995 -21.84 -19.24 -26.89
N ASN A 996 -20.90 -18.74 -27.71
CA ASN A 996 -20.15 -19.58 -28.65
C ASN A 996 -19.29 -20.63 -27.90
N LEU A 997 -18.70 -20.27 -26.76
CA LEU A 997 -18.03 -21.23 -25.85
C LEU A 997 -19.00 -22.27 -25.26
N ALA A 998 -20.28 -21.93 -25.08
CA ALA A 998 -21.28 -22.89 -24.64
C ALA A 998 -21.64 -23.89 -25.75
N GLU A 999 -21.64 -23.45 -27.01
CA GLU A 999 -21.78 -24.31 -28.19
C GLU A 999 -20.53 -25.19 -28.43
N GLU A 1000 -19.32 -24.68 -28.16
CA GLU A 1000 -18.05 -25.39 -28.36
C GLU A 1000 -17.67 -26.37 -27.23
N PHE A 1001 -17.87 -25.98 -25.96
CA PHE A 1001 -17.38 -26.73 -24.78
C PHE A 1001 -18.48 -27.07 -23.75
N GLY A 1002 -19.75 -26.78 -24.06
CA GLY A 1002 -20.88 -26.92 -23.15
C GLY A 1002 -21.12 -25.69 -22.27
N GLY A 1003 -22.38 -25.28 -22.16
CA GLY A 1003 -22.83 -24.23 -21.23
C GLY A 1003 -22.88 -24.66 -19.77
N LEU A 1004 -23.23 -23.72 -18.89
CA LEU A 1004 -23.46 -23.97 -17.47
C LEU A 1004 -24.60 -24.95 -17.23
N THR A 1005 -24.45 -25.81 -16.22
CA THR A 1005 -25.53 -26.68 -15.72
C THR A 1005 -26.50 -25.95 -14.79
N THR A 1006 -26.07 -24.86 -14.16
CA THR A 1006 -26.94 -24.04 -13.29
C THR A 1006 -27.64 -22.96 -14.10
N LYS A 1007 -28.97 -22.91 -13.99
CA LYS A 1007 -29.79 -21.94 -14.74
C LYS A 1007 -29.57 -20.51 -14.27
N THR A 1008 -29.16 -19.66 -15.21
CA THR A 1008 -29.07 -18.19 -15.07
C THR A 1008 -30.15 -17.51 -15.91
N LYS A 1009 -30.44 -16.22 -15.66
CA LYS A 1009 -31.37 -15.40 -16.46
C LYS A 1009 -31.04 -15.42 -17.96
N TYR A 1010 -29.77 -15.56 -18.30
CA TYR A 1010 -29.29 -15.71 -19.69
C TYR A 1010 -29.89 -16.93 -20.43
N HIS A 1011 -30.18 -18.03 -19.73
CA HIS A 1011 -30.83 -19.21 -20.32
C HIS A 1011 -32.28 -18.94 -20.75
N ASP A 1012 -32.96 -17.99 -20.09
CA ASP A 1012 -34.30 -17.52 -20.47
C ASP A 1012 -34.24 -16.36 -21.50
N GLY A 1013 -33.04 -16.00 -21.98
CA GLY A 1013 -32.81 -14.87 -22.87
C GLY A 1013 -33.08 -13.51 -22.20
N ILE A 1014 -32.80 -13.40 -20.90
CA ILE A 1014 -32.92 -12.16 -20.12
C ILE A 1014 -31.49 -11.66 -19.83
N PHE A 1015 -31.08 -10.58 -20.50
CA PHE A 1015 -29.74 -9.99 -20.39
C PHE A 1015 -29.73 -8.71 -19.53
N PRO A 1016 -28.56 -8.07 -19.27
CA PRO A 1016 -28.52 -6.85 -18.48
C PRO A 1016 -29.40 -5.74 -19.09
N ILE A 1017 -29.39 -5.64 -20.43
CA ILE A 1017 -30.24 -4.73 -21.23
C ILE A 1017 -31.76 -4.88 -21.00
N ASP A 1018 -32.22 -6.04 -20.49
CA ASP A 1018 -33.63 -6.33 -20.19
C ASP A 1018 -34.01 -6.03 -18.74
N THR A 1019 -33.01 -5.84 -17.87
CA THR A 1019 -33.17 -5.72 -16.41
C THR A 1019 -32.64 -4.40 -15.85
N SER A 1020 -31.97 -3.58 -16.67
CA SER A 1020 -31.49 -2.26 -16.29
C SER A 1020 -32.64 -1.31 -15.96
N MET A 1021 -32.50 -0.50 -14.90
CA MET A 1021 -33.56 0.40 -14.42
C MET A 1021 -34.07 1.37 -15.50
N PHE A 1022 -33.17 1.79 -16.40
CA PHE A 1022 -33.52 2.50 -17.63
C PHE A 1022 -33.35 1.55 -18.80
N LYS A 1023 -34.31 1.55 -19.72
CA LYS A 1023 -34.21 0.78 -20.96
C LYS A 1023 -32.90 1.12 -21.68
N ALA A 1024 -32.09 0.11 -21.95
CA ALA A 1024 -30.92 0.24 -22.79
C ALA A 1024 -31.34 0.60 -24.23
N LYS A 1025 -30.63 1.52 -24.89
CA LYS A 1025 -30.73 1.64 -26.34
C LYS A 1025 -29.94 0.47 -26.95
N THR A 1026 -30.51 -0.19 -27.95
CA THR A 1026 -29.89 -1.37 -28.58
C THR A 1026 -29.88 -1.24 -30.10
N LYS A 1027 -28.69 -1.18 -30.68
CA LYS A 1027 -28.41 -1.24 -32.13
C LYS A 1027 -27.96 -2.64 -32.56
N MET A 1028 -27.45 -3.47 -31.65
CA MET A 1028 -26.95 -4.82 -31.94
C MET A 1028 -28.09 -5.86 -31.90
N ASP A 1029 -27.93 -7.00 -32.58
CA ASP A 1029 -28.96 -8.05 -32.62
C ASP A 1029 -28.98 -8.95 -31.37
N TRP A 1030 -29.44 -8.37 -30.26
CA TRP A 1030 -29.65 -9.12 -29.02
C TRP A 1030 -30.73 -10.20 -29.15
N ASN A 1031 -31.59 -10.18 -30.18
CA ASN A 1031 -32.58 -11.24 -30.39
C ASN A 1031 -31.89 -12.52 -30.88
N LEU A 1032 -30.87 -12.42 -31.74
CA LEU A 1032 -29.99 -13.53 -32.10
C LEU A 1032 -29.26 -14.10 -30.88
N LEU A 1033 -28.71 -13.25 -29.99
CA LEU A 1033 -28.06 -13.75 -28.77
C LEU A 1033 -29.07 -14.41 -27.81
N LYS A 1034 -30.29 -13.90 -27.69
CA LYS A 1034 -31.38 -14.53 -26.91
C LYS A 1034 -31.79 -15.88 -27.50
N ALA A 1035 -31.85 -16.01 -28.82
CA ALA A 1035 -32.14 -17.27 -29.49
C ALA A 1035 -30.99 -18.29 -29.30
N LYS A 1036 -29.73 -17.86 -29.46
CA LYS A 1036 -28.55 -18.71 -29.21
C LYS A 1036 -28.48 -19.15 -27.74
N ALA A 1037 -28.62 -18.24 -26.77
CA ALA A 1037 -28.52 -18.56 -25.34
C ALA A 1037 -29.63 -19.51 -24.86
N LYS A 1038 -30.84 -19.42 -25.43
CA LYS A 1038 -31.92 -20.41 -25.20
C LYS A 1038 -31.62 -21.79 -25.77
N LYS A 1039 -30.80 -21.88 -26.83
CA LYS A 1039 -30.46 -23.13 -27.51
C LYS A 1039 -29.21 -23.82 -26.92
N PHE A 1040 -28.19 -23.05 -26.57
CA PHE A 1040 -26.86 -23.54 -26.18
C PHE A 1040 -26.51 -23.26 -24.72
N GLY A 1041 -27.29 -22.43 -24.01
CA GLY A 1041 -26.91 -21.86 -22.73
C GLY A 1041 -25.85 -20.76 -22.88
N ILE A 1042 -25.04 -20.60 -21.84
CA ILE A 1042 -23.89 -19.69 -21.80
C ILE A 1042 -22.78 -20.34 -20.98
N ARG A 1043 -21.51 -20.05 -21.28
CA ARG A 1043 -20.36 -20.65 -20.60
C ARG A 1043 -20.10 -20.03 -19.21
N ASN A 1044 -20.35 -18.72 -19.07
CA ASN A 1044 -20.00 -17.94 -17.89
C ASN A 1044 -21.25 -17.26 -17.31
N ALA A 1045 -21.41 -17.30 -15.99
CA ALA A 1045 -22.55 -16.67 -15.32
C ALA A 1045 -22.37 -15.15 -15.17
N THR A 1046 -21.13 -14.66 -15.19
CA THR A 1046 -20.80 -13.23 -15.23
C THR A 1046 -19.70 -12.97 -16.22
N LEU A 1047 -19.71 -11.78 -16.81
CA LEU A 1047 -18.76 -11.35 -17.82
C LEU A 1047 -18.09 -10.02 -17.48
N MET A 1048 -18.75 -9.11 -16.76
CA MET A 1048 -18.33 -7.72 -16.64
C MET A 1048 -18.34 -7.22 -15.19
N ALA A 1049 -17.24 -6.58 -14.80
CA ALA A 1049 -17.08 -5.88 -13.53
C ALA A 1049 -16.05 -4.76 -13.74
N LEU A 1050 -16.29 -3.54 -13.24
CA LEU A 1050 -15.36 -2.42 -13.44
C LEU A 1050 -14.58 -2.11 -12.16
N MET A 1051 -13.29 -2.46 -12.17
CA MET A 1051 -12.37 -2.44 -11.04
C MET A 1051 -11.29 -1.34 -11.16
N PRO A 1052 -10.65 -0.91 -10.05
CA PRO A 1052 -9.59 0.09 -10.07
C PRO A 1052 -8.28 -0.51 -10.57
N SER A 1053 -7.83 -0.08 -11.74
CA SER A 1053 -6.78 -0.75 -12.52
C SER A 1053 -5.40 -0.09 -12.39
N GLU A 1054 -5.07 0.48 -11.22
CA GLU A 1054 -3.85 1.27 -10.98
C GLU A 1054 -2.58 0.67 -11.60
N THR A 1055 -2.24 -0.58 -11.30
CA THR A 1055 -1.01 -1.21 -11.82
C THR A 1055 -1.12 -1.72 -13.27
N SER A 1056 -2.32 -2.09 -13.73
CA SER A 1056 -2.52 -2.70 -15.06
C SER A 1056 -2.83 -1.70 -16.18
N SER A 1057 -3.30 -0.50 -15.84
CA SER A 1057 -3.38 0.67 -16.74
C SER A 1057 -2.00 1.28 -16.97
N GLN A 1058 -1.18 1.43 -15.92
CA GLN A 1058 0.24 1.84 -16.03
C GLN A 1058 1.01 0.99 -17.05
N LEU A 1059 0.83 -0.34 -17.02
CA LEU A 1059 1.51 -1.28 -17.93
C LEU A 1059 1.28 -0.96 -19.41
N SER A 1060 0.09 -0.45 -19.75
CA SER A 1060 -0.33 -0.12 -21.12
C SER A 1060 -0.26 1.36 -21.46
N ASN A 1061 0.16 2.19 -20.49
CA ASN A 1061 0.03 3.64 -20.43
C ASN A 1061 -1.37 4.13 -20.82
N GLU A 1062 -2.32 3.98 -19.90
CA GLU A 1062 -3.72 4.40 -20.03
C GLU A 1062 -4.23 5.07 -18.75
N THR A 1063 -5.39 5.73 -18.82
CA THR A 1063 -6.08 6.26 -17.62
C THR A 1063 -6.65 5.13 -16.75
N ASN A 1064 -6.70 5.36 -15.44
CA ASN A 1064 -7.07 4.38 -14.43
C ASN A 1064 -8.55 3.98 -14.50
N GLY A 1065 -8.84 2.85 -15.15
CA GLY A 1065 -10.17 2.24 -15.14
C GLY A 1065 -11.22 3.09 -15.86
N ILE A 1066 -12.28 3.43 -15.13
CA ILE A 1066 -13.31 4.40 -15.50
C ILE A 1066 -13.11 5.79 -14.88
N GLU A 1067 -12.04 6.02 -14.12
CA GLU A 1067 -11.87 7.32 -13.46
C GLU A 1067 -11.37 8.38 -14.45
N PRO A 1068 -11.84 9.64 -14.35
CA PRO A 1068 -11.10 10.75 -14.93
C PRO A 1068 -9.72 10.86 -14.28
N PRO A 1069 -8.68 11.26 -15.01
CA PRO A 1069 -7.36 11.50 -14.42
C PRO A 1069 -7.45 12.59 -13.34
N ARG A 1070 -6.62 12.54 -12.30
CA ARG A 1070 -6.53 13.66 -11.34
C ARG A 1070 -5.79 14.85 -11.92
N ASP A 1071 -4.76 14.57 -12.71
CA ASP A 1071 -3.99 15.57 -13.45
C ASP A 1071 -3.45 14.99 -14.77
N MET A 1072 -2.89 15.85 -15.64
CA MET A 1072 -2.36 15.47 -16.95
C MET A 1072 -1.04 14.68 -16.83
N VAL A 1073 -0.23 14.94 -15.79
CA VAL A 1073 0.95 14.15 -15.43
C VAL A 1073 0.74 13.55 -14.04
N SER A 1074 0.73 12.22 -13.95
CA SER A 1074 0.76 11.51 -12.66
C SER A 1074 2.19 11.08 -12.31
N ILE A 1075 2.65 11.41 -11.11
CA ILE A 1075 4.07 11.45 -10.73
C ILE A 1075 4.48 10.18 -9.95
N LYS A 1076 4.28 9.02 -10.61
CA LYS A 1076 4.27 7.69 -9.97
C LYS A 1076 5.57 7.34 -9.30
N GLY A 1077 5.64 7.50 -7.97
CA GLY A 1077 6.89 7.31 -7.23
C GLY A 1077 7.55 5.98 -7.57
N SER A 1078 8.88 5.96 -7.69
CA SER A 1078 9.63 4.69 -7.71
C SER A 1078 11.03 4.78 -7.10
N LYS A 1079 11.86 3.78 -7.42
CA LYS A 1079 13.00 3.32 -6.62
C LYS A 1079 14.29 4.04 -6.91
N GLU A 1080 14.40 4.37 -8.18
CA GLU A 1080 15.52 5.06 -8.80
C GLU A 1080 15.14 6.51 -9.15
N GLY A 1081 13.92 6.94 -8.80
CA GLY A 1081 13.32 8.24 -9.11
C GLY A 1081 11.80 8.15 -9.29
N VAL A 1082 11.18 9.30 -9.58
CA VAL A 1082 9.78 9.42 -10.01
C VAL A 1082 9.56 8.68 -11.35
N LEU A 1083 8.40 8.06 -11.55
CA LEU A 1083 7.90 7.57 -12.84
C LEU A 1083 6.81 8.52 -13.36
N PRO A 1084 7.14 9.67 -13.95
CA PRO A 1084 6.13 10.51 -14.57
C PRO A 1084 5.39 9.69 -15.65
N GLN A 1085 4.09 9.54 -15.46
CA GLN A 1085 3.14 8.94 -16.38
C GLN A 1085 2.18 10.03 -16.84
N ILE A 1086 2.47 10.60 -18.01
CA ILE A 1086 1.58 11.54 -18.69
C ILE A 1086 0.37 10.82 -19.31
N VAL A 1087 -0.76 11.52 -19.38
CA VAL A 1087 -1.96 11.03 -20.06
C VAL A 1087 -1.68 10.67 -21.54
N PRO A 1088 -2.33 9.63 -22.08
CA PRO A 1088 -2.05 9.17 -23.44
C PRO A 1088 -2.29 10.24 -24.51
N GLU A 1089 -1.47 10.22 -25.57
CA GLU A 1089 -1.57 11.15 -26.71
C GLU A 1089 -1.66 12.65 -26.34
N TYR A 1090 -1.17 13.05 -25.14
CA TYR A 1090 -1.24 14.41 -24.58
C TYR A 1090 -1.03 15.54 -25.60
N THR A 1091 0.02 15.47 -26.43
CA THR A 1091 0.35 16.48 -27.46
C THR A 1091 -0.74 16.75 -28.49
N LYS A 1092 -1.75 15.90 -28.59
CA LYS A 1092 -2.95 16.07 -29.43
C LYS A 1092 -4.23 16.32 -28.62
N LEU A 1093 -4.28 15.83 -27.37
CA LEU A 1093 -5.50 15.62 -26.62
C LEU A 1093 -5.62 16.44 -25.31
N ALA A 1094 -4.56 17.11 -24.86
CA ALA A 1094 -4.54 17.82 -23.57
C ALA A 1094 -5.77 18.73 -23.34
N ALA A 1095 -6.17 19.51 -24.37
CA ALA A 1095 -7.32 20.41 -24.32
C ALA A 1095 -8.71 19.72 -24.28
N PHE A 1096 -8.77 18.39 -24.39
CA PHE A 1096 -10.00 17.59 -24.40
C PHE A 1096 -10.11 16.64 -23.19
N TYR A 1097 -9.09 16.57 -22.34
CA TYR A 1097 -9.17 15.86 -21.06
C TYR A 1097 -9.91 16.70 -20.02
N GLN A 1098 -10.76 16.03 -19.23
CA GLN A 1098 -11.33 16.60 -18.00
C GLN A 1098 -10.76 15.87 -16.78
N THR A 1099 -10.24 16.62 -15.82
CA THR A 1099 -9.73 16.06 -14.56
C THR A 1099 -10.83 15.81 -13.54
N LEU A 1100 -10.56 14.96 -12.54
CA LEU A 1100 -11.51 14.59 -11.48
C LEU A 1100 -12.20 15.80 -10.82
N TRP A 1101 -11.50 16.92 -10.68
CA TRP A 1101 -12.03 18.14 -10.03
C TRP A 1101 -12.85 19.03 -10.97
N GLN A 1102 -12.69 18.87 -12.29
CA GLN A 1102 -13.52 19.54 -13.30
C GLN A 1102 -14.87 18.83 -13.48
N VAL A 1103 -14.93 17.52 -13.22
CA VAL A 1103 -16.16 16.72 -13.31
C VAL A 1103 -17.01 16.86 -12.04
N GLU A 1104 -18.28 17.26 -12.16
CA GLU A 1104 -19.23 17.21 -11.04
C GLU A 1104 -19.70 15.77 -10.78
N SER A 1105 -19.89 15.42 -9.49
CA SER A 1105 -20.35 14.08 -9.08
C SER A 1105 -21.59 13.59 -9.81
N ARG A 1106 -22.57 14.47 -10.11
CA ARG A 1106 -23.78 14.09 -10.85
C ARG A 1106 -23.48 13.66 -12.29
N ASP A 1107 -22.49 14.27 -12.93
CA ASP A 1107 -22.19 14.04 -14.34
C ASP A 1107 -21.31 12.81 -14.55
N TYR A 1108 -20.41 12.54 -13.60
CA TYR A 1108 -19.82 11.21 -13.41
C TYR A 1108 -20.92 10.15 -13.17
N LEU A 1109 -21.81 10.35 -12.19
CA LEU A 1109 -22.89 9.39 -11.87
C LEU A 1109 -23.84 9.12 -13.06
N LYS A 1110 -24.19 10.14 -13.87
CA LYS A 1110 -24.92 9.95 -15.15
C LYS A 1110 -24.16 9.03 -16.10
N THR A 1111 -22.88 9.34 -16.34
CA THR A 1111 -22.03 8.63 -17.31
C THR A 1111 -21.83 7.17 -16.92
N ILE A 1112 -21.50 6.91 -15.65
CA ILE A 1112 -21.30 5.56 -15.14
C ILE A 1112 -22.62 4.76 -15.05
N ALA A 1113 -23.78 5.42 -14.90
CA ALA A 1113 -25.07 4.75 -15.00
C ALA A 1113 -25.37 4.18 -16.40
N ILE A 1114 -24.84 4.79 -17.46
CA ILE A 1114 -24.93 4.23 -18.83
C ILE A 1114 -24.15 2.91 -18.92
N LEU A 1115 -22.92 2.89 -18.40
CA LEU A 1115 -22.12 1.65 -18.32
C LEU A 1115 -22.88 0.58 -17.53
N GLN A 1116 -23.42 0.96 -16.37
CA GLN A 1116 -24.09 0.05 -15.44
C GLN A 1116 -25.21 -0.76 -16.11
N LYS A 1117 -25.96 -0.20 -17.07
CA LYS A 1117 -27.05 -0.90 -17.80
C LYS A 1117 -26.65 -2.22 -18.45
N TYR A 1118 -25.37 -2.37 -18.80
CA TYR A 1118 -24.86 -3.52 -19.55
C TYR A 1118 -24.08 -4.49 -18.66
N ILE A 1119 -23.78 -4.12 -17.41
CA ILE A 1119 -22.85 -4.82 -16.53
C ILE A 1119 -23.62 -5.76 -15.60
N ASP A 1120 -23.21 -7.03 -15.54
CA ASP A 1120 -23.88 -8.06 -14.76
C ASP A 1120 -23.42 -8.13 -13.30
N GLN A 1121 -22.13 -7.89 -13.02
CA GLN A 1121 -21.64 -7.58 -11.66
C GLN A 1121 -21.85 -6.08 -11.33
N ALA A 1122 -20.85 -5.40 -10.77
CA ALA A 1122 -20.94 -4.03 -10.26
C ALA A 1122 -19.76 -3.15 -10.72
N ILE A 1123 -19.69 -1.93 -10.18
CA ILE A 1123 -18.72 -0.89 -10.53
C ILE A 1123 -18.16 -0.28 -9.24
N SER A 1124 -16.86 0.01 -9.19
CA SER A 1124 -16.22 0.79 -8.11
C SER A 1124 -16.54 2.30 -8.22
N VAL A 1125 -17.84 2.66 -8.09
CA VAL A 1125 -18.37 4.02 -8.32
C VAL A 1125 -17.95 4.99 -7.21
N ASN A 1126 -17.02 5.90 -7.49
CA ASN A 1126 -16.67 6.96 -6.56
C ASN A 1126 -17.70 8.12 -6.52
N THR A 1127 -17.66 8.90 -5.45
CA THR A 1127 -18.32 10.23 -5.36
C THR A 1127 -17.28 11.27 -4.99
N SER A 1128 -17.25 12.43 -5.66
CA SER A 1128 -16.22 13.47 -5.49
C SER A 1128 -16.84 14.86 -5.24
N TYR A 1129 -16.39 15.54 -4.18
CA TYR A 1129 -16.88 16.86 -3.78
C TYR A 1129 -15.73 17.89 -3.72
N ASP A 1130 -15.98 19.15 -4.02
CA ASP A 1130 -14.96 20.21 -3.99
C ASP A 1130 -15.44 21.37 -3.09
N PRO A 1131 -14.93 21.50 -1.85
CA PRO A 1131 -15.28 22.58 -0.93
C PRO A 1131 -14.84 23.96 -1.44
N GLY A 1132 -13.86 24.02 -2.35
CA GLY A 1132 -13.48 25.24 -3.06
C GLY A 1132 -14.60 25.77 -3.98
N LYS A 1133 -15.56 24.92 -4.35
CA LYS A 1133 -16.80 25.32 -5.04
C LYS A 1133 -17.95 25.67 -4.07
N GLY A 1134 -17.74 25.55 -2.75
CA GLY A 1134 -18.70 25.93 -1.71
C GLY A 1134 -19.03 24.84 -0.68
N GLU A 1135 -19.80 25.23 0.34
CA GLU A 1135 -20.20 24.37 1.47
C GLU A 1135 -20.93 23.08 1.02
N ILE A 1136 -20.33 21.92 1.33
CA ILE A 1136 -20.90 20.60 1.01
C ILE A 1136 -22.00 20.24 2.02
N LYS A 1137 -23.22 20.67 1.72
CA LYS A 1137 -24.40 20.43 2.58
C LYS A 1137 -24.83 18.97 2.56
N MET A 1138 -25.27 18.45 3.71
CA MET A 1138 -25.88 17.11 3.84
C MET A 1138 -27.06 16.89 2.88
N SER A 1139 -27.76 17.95 2.45
CA SER A 1139 -28.76 17.85 1.38
C SER A 1139 -28.17 17.45 0.03
N LYS A 1140 -26.99 17.95 -0.37
CA LYS A 1140 -26.29 17.51 -1.60
C LYS A 1140 -25.90 16.04 -1.49
N LEU A 1141 -25.39 15.60 -0.34
CA LEU A 1141 -25.04 14.19 -0.10
C LEU A 1141 -26.27 13.26 -0.19
N ILE A 1142 -27.40 13.67 0.39
CA ILE A 1142 -28.68 12.94 0.31
C ILE A 1142 -29.22 12.92 -1.12
N GLU A 1143 -29.22 14.06 -1.82
CA GLU A 1143 -29.66 14.16 -3.21
C GLU A 1143 -28.79 13.33 -4.15
N ASP A 1144 -27.46 13.35 -3.99
CA ASP A 1144 -26.53 12.63 -4.86
C ASP A 1144 -26.57 11.11 -4.61
N LEU A 1145 -26.81 10.68 -3.36
CA LEU A 1145 -27.14 9.28 -3.04
C LEU A 1145 -28.49 8.86 -3.65
N LEU A 1146 -29.55 9.67 -3.48
CA LEU A 1146 -30.86 9.40 -4.09
C LEU A 1146 -30.80 9.42 -5.62
N PHE A 1147 -29.93 10.24 -6.21
CA PHE A 1147 -29.69 10.31 -7.64
C PHE A 1147 -28.93 9.07 -8.13
N ALA A 1148 -27.90 8.62 -7.42
CA ALA A 1148 -27.21 7.37 -7.72
C ALA A 1148 -28.17 6.16 -7.66
N TYR A 1149 -29.01 6.08 -6.62
CA TYR A 1149 -30.06 5.06 -6.54
C TYR A 1149 -31.06 5.19 -7.69
N LYS A 1150 -31.60 6.40 -7.94
CA LYS A 1150 -32.54 6.67 -9.05
C LYS A 1150 -31.95 6.33 -10.43
N LEU A 1151 -30.62 6.36 -10.59
CA LEU A 1151 -29.93 5.99 -11.83
C LEU A 1151 -29.66 4.47 -11.97
N GLY A 1152 -29.96 3.67 -10.95
CA GLY A 1152 -29.76 2.21 -10.99
C GLY A 1152 -28.36 1.74 -10.59
N HIS A 1153 -27.54 2.59 -9.95
CA HIS A 1153 -26.21 2.19 -9.46
C HIS A 1153 -26.31 1.06 -8.44
N LYS A 1154 -25.44 0.04 -8.59
CA LYS A 1154 -25.43 -1.14 -7.71
C LYS A 1154 -24.61 -0.93 -6.43
N THR A 1155 -23.53 -0.17 -6.52
CA THR A 1155 -22.55 0.06 -5.45
C THR A 1155 -22.06 1.50 -5.46
N LEU A 1156 -21.68 2.02 -4.28
CA LEU A 1156 -20.90 3.25 -4.14
C LEU A 1156 -19.63 2.95 -3.34
N TYR A 1157 -18.49 3.19 -3.97
CA TYR A 1157 -17.13 2.98 -3.46
C TYR A 1157 -16.64 4.22 -2.69
N TYR A 1158 -15.44 4.78 -2.91
CA TYR A 1158 -14.95 5.87 -2.07
C TYR A 1158 -15.82 7.15 -2.16
N SER A 1159 -15.80 7.91 -1.06
CA SER A 1159 -16.15 9.33 -1.09
C SER A 1159 -14.86 10.14 -1.06
N ASN A 1160 -14.50 10.74 -2.19
CA ASN A 1160 -13.47 11.76 -2.29
C ASN A 1160 -14.08 13.13 -1.95
N THR A 1161 -13.26 14.00 -1.39
CA THR A 1161 -13.49 15.45 -1.35
C THR A 1161 -12.14 16.11 -1.67
N ARG A 1162 -12.10 17.42 -1.93
CA ARG A 1162 -10.89 18.19 -2.24
C ARG A 1162 -10.44 19.03 -1.04
N ASP A 1163 -9.14 19.18 -0.88
CA ASP A 1163 -8.44 20.02 0.09
C ASP A 1163 -8.45 21.52 -0.31
N GLY A 1164 -8.27 21.82 -1.60
CA GLY A 1164 -8.53 23.15 -2.18
C GLY A 1164 -7.34 24.11 -2.20
N SER A 1165 -6.11 23.62 -2.02
CA SER A 1165 -4.89 24.37 -2.34
C SER A 1165 -4.81 24.70 -3.84
N GLY A 1166 -4.42 25.94 -4.15
CA GLY A 1166 -4.51 26.51 -5.49
C GLY A 1166 -3.22 27.16 -5.96
N GLU A 1167 -2.10 26.44 -5.86
CA GLU A 1167 -0.82 26.77 -6.51
C GLU A 1167 -0.32 25.54 -7.33
N SER A 1168 0.64 25.76 -8.21
CA SER A 1168 1.04 24.81 -9.26
C SER A 1168 2.18 23.88 -8.83
N ASP A 1169 1.87 22.81 -8.11
CA ASP A 1169 2.86 21.86 -7.55
C ASP A 1169 2.98 20.54 -8.34
N ASP A 1170 4.18 20.24 -8.83
CA ASP A 1170 4.55 19.03 -9.58
C ASP A 1170 4.62 17.74 -8.71
N SER A 1171 3.55 17.37 -8.00
CA SER A 1171 3.52 16.12 -7.21
C SER A 1171 2.18 15.36 -7.15
N CYS A 1172 1.41 15.36 -8.24
CA CYS A 1172 0.18 14.57 -8.33
C CYS A 1172 0.45 13.05 -8.41
N ASP A 1173 0.55 12.41 -7.24
CA ASP A 1173 0.58 10.95 -7.01
C ASP A 1173 -0.71 10.18 -7.39
N THR A 1174 -1.05 9.20 -6.55
CA THR A 1174 -2.09 8.21 -6.87
C THR A 1174 -3.51 8.80 -6.81
N GLY A 1175 -4.47 8.13 -7.45
CA GLY A 1175 -5.82 8.65 -7.71
C GLY A 1175 -6.73 8.84 -6.49
N ALA A 1176 -6.22 9.21 -5.31
CA ALA A 1176 -6.92 9.17 -4.02
C ALA A 1176 -6.58 10.33 -3.04
N CYS A 1177 -6.45 11.59 -3.49
CA CYS A 1177 -6.36 12.79 -2.61
C CYS A 1177 -7.51 12.81 -1.57
N LYS A 1178 -7.26 13.38 -0.38
CA LYS A 1178 -8.18 13.28 0.77
C LYS A 1178 -9.23 14.40 0.79
N ILE A 1179 -10.33 14.09 1.48
CA ILE A 1179 -11.18 15.04 2.21
C ILE A 1179 -10.35 15.84 3.22
#